data_AF-A0A6M0RHT4-F1
#
_entry.id   AF-A0A6M0RHT4-F1
#
_cell.length_a   1.000
_cell.length_b   1.000
_cell.length_c   1.000
_cell.angle_alpha   90.00
_cell.angle_beta   90.00
_cell.angle_gamma   90.00
#
_symmetry.space_group_name_H-M   'P 1'
#
loop_
_entity.id
_entity.type
_entity.pdbx_description
1 polymer ?
#
loop_
_entity_poly.entity_id
_entity_poly.type
_entity_poly.pdbx_seq_one_letter_code
_entity_poly.pdbx_strand_id
1 'polypeptide(L)'
;MNSDSLNLIDNDSGYVVTNLVSNNPDNNPQLLDPYVSLGWGIAIRPAGLGGHFWINNSGTGTVTEYVGDVGGVPIYQDSLKVVEVSPTPLNPFELSGPTGQVFNGSGDFIITQEHPNGDITAPSKFIFVSSDGGISAWTERRNDDGTVDRPLVSEVVVDKLGQSIYYGSAITNFESDNRLYVVDFGPTPGIEVYDANFSEITDNFEFINPFIDEGYAPYNIQNVNDSLLVAYAIPSPVIPGDEIIEPGLGRVAEFDLDGNLIAIWDDEGLLNAPWGFVAAPDNFGEYSNMLLVSNFGDGTIVAFDPTTQEAVDYLRDGNGDPIVIDGLWGLVFGNGGSLGETNDLYFAAGNDIGNNPGDGVFGKVEVATDVDVPAPGGDQTFTGTADDDLLVIDGDNNTFSLGAGNDTLTARGLNQTVTAGDGDDIVSIGSGTVDLGGGDNFVTASDGSTTVTADAGNDTVNLVKGDLTANVGEGDNHITSGAGDDMVTAGSGDDIVHAGAGNNTLDLGGGNNTVNTIVNQGNFLVSIGQTTVTTGSGSDTFRLGAGEGIVTITNYDASDRFELVGLKSDFSGILGFSDLAIIQEGADTVITLAGTDDVLAILQNVSADAINSGDFELGQTLVGGDADDTLDAGGGDDTVAGESGNDIITGGGGDDVLRGDRNSRDAQTGEPGGNDIIFGGDGNDRIGGKSGNDILSGDAGDDYIWGDAGDDILMGVTGNDILVGDNDSGGSGSDLFVFGNGDGTDTILDFEVGVDRIGLMEGELVFADLSLTQDGDNTLLGVTSTGETLAVLQNVQASALGANSFEIVPDISDPSGGLSLAV
;
A
#
# COMPACT_ATOMS: atom_id res chain seq x y z
N MET A 1 -19.11 -50.37 15.41
CA MET A 1 -18.12 -49.32 15.15
C MET A 1 -17.08 -49.97 14.27
N ASN A 2 -17.30 -49.94 12.95
CA ASN A 2 -16.25 -50.27 12.00
C ASN A 2 -15.60 -48.93 11.67
N SER A 3 -14.36 -48.76 12.11
CA SER A 3 -13.46 -47.74 11.58
C SER A 3 -12.96 -48.27 10.24
N ASP A 4 -13.61 -47.89 9.15
CA ASP A 4 -13.03 -48.11 7.83
C ASP A 4 -12.02 -46.97 7.61
N SER A 5 -10.74 -47.28 7.82
CA SER A 5 -9.64 -46.47 7.29
C SER A 5 -9.74 -46.56 5.76
N LEU A 6 -10.31 -45.52 5.14
CA LEU A 6 -10.40 -45.41 3.69
C LEU A 6 -9.00 -45.07 3.15
N ASN A 7 -8.49 -45.93 2.26
CA ASN A 7 -7.35 -45.61 1.42
C ASN A 7 -7.85 -44.84 0.20
N LEU A 8 -7.15 -43.75 -0.09
CA LEU A 8 -7.31 -42.78 -1.16
C LEU A 8 -7.53 -43.43 -2.55
N ILE A 9 -8.51 -42.93 -3.32
CA ILE A 9 -8.81 -43.34 -4.70
C ILE A 9 -9.12 -42.10 -5.54
N ASP A 10 -8.13 -41.72 -6.35
CA ASP A 10 -8.12 -40.80 -7.50
C ASP A 10 -9.33 -40.96 -8.44
N ASN A 11 -10.06 -39.86 -8.73
CA ASN A 11 -10.63 -39.54 -10.05
C ASN A 11 -11.22 -38.10 -10.17
N ASP A 12 -10.80 -37.44 -11.26
CA ASP A 12 -11.31 -36.28 -12.04
C ASP A 12 -10.71 -34.88 -11.79
N SER A 13 -10.07 -34.35 -12.85
CA SER A 13 -9.29 -33.11 -12.95
C SER A 13 -10.15 -31.87 -13.24
N GLY A 14 -9.96 -30.79 -12.47
CA GLY A 14 -10.57 -29.46 -12.67
C GLY A 14 -9.66 -28.35 -12.12
N TYR A 15 -10.13 -27.09 -12.09
CA TYR A 15 -9.39 -25.95 -11.54
C TYR A 15 -9.95 -25.50 -10.18
N VAL A 16 -9.09 -24.95 -9.33
CA VAL A 16 -9.43 -24.36 -8.02
C VAL A 16 -9.03 -22.89 -8.02
N VAL A 17 -9.89 -22.04 -7.46
CA VAL A 17 -9.61 -20.61 -7.27
C VAL A 17 -9.26 -20.36 -5.81
N THR A 18 -8.17 -19.65 -5.58
CA THR A 18 -7.72 -19.22 -4.26
C THR A 18 -7.50 -17.72 -4.27
N ASN A 19 -8.16 -17.00 -3.36
CA ASN A 19 -7.93 -15.57 -3.18
C ASN A 19 -6.69 -15.40 -2.28
N LEU A 20 -5.66 -14.73 -2.81
CA LEU A 20 -4.39 -14.54 -2.12
C LEU A 20 -4.42 -13.25 -1.30
N VAL A 21 -4.89 -12.15 -1.89
CA VAL A 21 -4.97 -10.84 -1.25
C VAL A 21 -6.31 -10.17 -1.58
N SER A 22 -6.93 -9.49 -0.62
CA SER A 22 -8.16 -8.71 -0.84
C SER A 22 -8.27 -7.60 0.19
N ASN A 23 -8.95 -6.51 -0.16
CA ASN A 23 -9.34 -5.47 0.81
C ASN A 23 -10.62 -5.81 1.59
N ASN A 24 -11.35 -6.84 1.15
CA ASN A 24 -12.57 -7.32 1.78
C ASN A 24 -12.34 -8.71 2.41
N PRO A 25 -12.56 -8.87 3.73
CA PRO A 25 -12.41 -10.16 4.41
C PRO A 25 -13.46 -11.20 3.98
N ASP A 26 -14.62 -10.80 3.45
CA ASP A 26 -15.64 -11.72 2.94
C ASP A 26 -15.14 -12.54 1.73
N ASN A 27 -14.10 -12.06 1.05
CA ASN A 27 -13.44 -12.79 -0.04
C ASN A 27 -12.48 -13.88 0.47
N ASN A 28 -12.30 -14.03 1.79
CA ASN A 28 -11.45 -15.05 2.39
C ASN A 28 -9.99 -15.04 1.84
N PRO A 29 -9.29 -13.89 1.78
CA PRO A 29 -7.93 -13.83 1.24
C PRO A 29 -6.89 -14.36 2.23
N GLN A 30 -5.75 -14.87 1.76
CA GLN A 30 -4.60 -15.18 2.63
C GLN A 30 -4.05 -13.93 3.35
N LEU A 31 -4.05 -12.78 2.67
CA LEU A 31 -3.61 -11.49 3.21
C LEU A 31 -4.71 -10.44 3.03
N LEU A 32 -5.06 -9.73 4.10
CA LEU A 32 -5.99 -8.60 4.01
C LEU A 32 -5.19 -7.31 3.78
N ASP A 33 -5.33 -6.69 2.61
CA ASP A 33 -4.63 -5.45 2.26
C ASP A 33 -5.64 -4.39 1.79
N PRO A 34 -5.83 -3.28 2.54
CA PRO A 34 -6.78 -2.24 2.18
C PRO A 34 -6.43 -1.50 0.88
N TYR A 35 -5.18 -1.55 0.40
CA TYR A 35 -4.77 -0.92 -0.86
C TYR A 35 -5.20 -1.71 -2.10
N VAL A 36 -5.57 -2.99 -1.97
CA VAL A 36 -6.10 -3.79 -3.09
C VAL A 36 -7.56 -3.42 -3.35
N SER A 37 -7.77 -2.23 -3.89
CA SER A 37 -9.07 -1.65 -4.21
C SER A 37 -9.21 -1.48 -5.73
N LEU A 38 -10.22 -2.10 -6.33
CA LEU A 38 -10.41 -2.18 -7.78
C LEU A 38 -9.12 -2.64 -8.50
N GLY A 39 -8.75 -3.90 -8.31
CA GLY A 39 -7.58 -4.50 -8.95
C GLY A 39 -7.76 -4.71 -10.46
N TRP A 40 -7.24 -3.80 -11.30
CA TRP A 40 -7.45 -3.82 -12.77
C TRP A 40 -6.38 -4.58 -13.54
N GLY A 41 -5.17 -4.67 -13.01
CA GLY A 41 -4.03 -5.14 -13.77
C GLY A 41 -3.06 -5.94 -12.93
N ILE A 42 -2.43 -6.93 -13.56
CA ILE A 42 -1.35 -7.72 -12.96
C ILE A 42 -0.19 -7.78 -13.94
N ALA A 43 1.02 -7.57 -13.43
CA ALA A 43 2.25 -7.73 -14.20
C ALA A 43 3.33 -8.31 -13.30
N ILE A 44 4.21 -9.10 -13.90
CA ILE A 44 5.39 -9.64 -13.23
C ILE A 44 6.63 -9.42 -14.06
N ARG A 45 7.76 -9.40 -13.37
CA ARG A 45 9.06 -9.43 -14.02
C ARG A 45 9.46 -10.88 -14.37
N PRO A 46 10.06 -11.14 -15.55
CA PRO A 46 10.46 -12.49 -15.95
C PRO A 46 11.46 -13.17 -14.99
N ALA A 47 11.44 -14.50 -14.98
CA ALA A 47 12.26 -15.33 -14.10
C ALA A 47 13.76 -14.99 -14.17
N GLY A 48 14.43 -15.03 -13.01
CA GLY A 48 15.87 -14.76 -12.89
C GLY A 48 16.24 -13.28 -12.89
N LEU A 49 15.28 -12.38 -13.06
CA LEU A 49 15.48 -10.95 -12.92
C LEU A 49 14.98 -10.39 -11.57
N GLY A 50 14.43 -11.24 -10.69
CA GLY A 50 13.79 -10.83 -9.43
C GLY A 50 12.52 -10.01 -9.66
N GLY A 51 11.93 -9.46 -8.60
CA GLY A 51 10.81 -8.53 -8.67
C GLY A 51 9.63 -8.94 -7.79
N HIS A 52 8.47 -8.39 -8.12
CA HIS A 52 7.20 -8.52 -7.41
C HIS A 52 6.07 -8.85 -8.40
N PHE A 53 4.95 -9.35 -7.89
CA PHE A 53 3.65 -9.17 -8.50
C PHE A 53 3.27 -7.71 -8.33
N TRP A 54 2.98 -7.03 -9.43
CA TRP A 54 2.52 -5.64 -9.43
C TRP A 54 1.03 -5.67 -9.68
N ILE A 55 0.22 -5.22 -8.71
CA ILE A 55 -1.25 -5.20 -8.81
C ILE A 55 -1.73 -3.76 -8.92
N ASN A 56 -2.26 -3.38 -10.08
CA ASN A 56 -2.81 -2.03 -10.29
C ASN A 56 -4.12 -1.86 -9.54
N ASN A 57 -4.17 -0.88 -8.64
CA ASN A 57 -5.32 -0.57 -7.81
C ASN A 57 -5.89 0.78 -8.21
N SER A 58 -6.88 0.75 -9.11
CA SER A 58 -7.51 1.96 -9.64
C SER A 58 -8.25 2.74 -8.54
N GLY A 59 -8.78 2.03 -7.53
CA GLY A 59 -9.55 2.64 -6.44
C GLY A 59 -8.70 3.45 -5.47
N THR A 60 -7.39 3.18 -5.37
CA THR A 60 -6.44 3.89 -4.50
C THR A 60 -5.45 4.76 -5.26
N GLY A 61 -5.34 4.64 -6.59
CA GLY A 61 -4.32 5.35 -7.36
C GLY A 61 -2.92 4.76 -7.20
N THR A 62 -2.81 3.48 -6.81
CA THR A 62 -1.54 2.85 -6.46
C THR A 62 -1.31 1.53 -7.21
N VAL A 63 -0.09 1.03 -7.13
CA VAL A 63 0.24 -0.36 -7.40
C VAL A 63 0.73 -0.98 -6.10
N THR A 64 0.28 -2.20 -5.81
CA THR A 64 0.74 -2.97 -4.64
C THR A 64 1.66 -4.10 -5.09
N GLU A 65 2.71 -4.33 -4.31
CA GLU A 65 3.77 -5.25 -4.65
C GLU A 65 3.82 -6.46 -3.70
N TYR A 66 3.76 -7.67 -4.29
CA TYR A 66 3.82 -8.93 -3.53
C TYR A 66 4.92 -9.86 -4.03
N VAL A 67 5.41 -10.71 -3.13
CA VAL A 67 6.37 -11.78 -3.42
C VAL A 67 5.83 -13.09 -2.85
N GLY A 68 6.25 -14.23 -3.39
CA GLY A 68 5.91 -15.53 -2.85
C GLY A 68 4.90 -16.30 -3.70
N ASP A 69 4.09 -17.10 -3.04
CA ASP A 69 3.27 -18.20 -3.59
C ASP A 69 4.08 -19.14 -4.50
N VAL A 70 5.34 -19.40 -4.14
CA VAL A 70 6.25 -20.25 -4.89
C VAL A 70 7.17 -21.04 -3.97
N GLY A 71 7.34 -22.33 -4.24
CA GLY A 71 8.20 -23.22 -3.46
C GLY A 71 7.74 -23.38 -2.01
N GLY A 72 6.43 -23.28 -1.76
CA GLY A 72 5.82 -23.40 -0.42
C GLY A 72 5.86 -22.12 0.42
N VAL A 73 6.40 -21.02 -0.11
CA VAL A 73 6.38 -19.71 0.57
C VAL A 73 5.04 -19.02 0.29
N PRO A 74 4.23 -18.66 1.30
CA PRO A 74 2.98 -17.92 1.11
C PRO A 74 3.19 -16.56 0.42
N ILE A 75 2.10 -15.92 0.02
CA ILE A 75 2.17 -14.55 -0.48
C ILE A 75 2.50 -13.58 0.67
N TYR A 76 3.40 -12.62 0.45
CA TYR A 76 3.75 -11.60 1.44
C TYR A 76 4.22 -10.30 0.76
N GLN A 77 4.34 -9.21 1.54
CA GLN A 77 4.94 -7.94 1.09
C GLN A 77 6.35 -7.77 1.70
N ASP A 78 7.31 -7.29 0.89
CA ASP A 78 8.63 -6.88 1.40
C ASP A 78 8.64 -5.37 1.73
N SER A 79 9.82 -4.75 1.82
CA SER A 79 9.92 -3.32 2.12
C SER A 79 9.35 -2.42 1.01
N LEU A 80 9.17 -2.92 -0.21
CA LEU A 80 8.42 -2.25 -1.27
C LEU A 80 7.01 -2.84 -1.27
N LYS A 81 6.08 -2.11 -0.63
CA LYS A 81 4.68 -2.54 -0.46
C LYS A 81 3.75 -1.90 -1.47
N VAL A 82 3.98 -0.61 -1.71
CA VAL A 82 3.12 0.25 -2.54
C VAL A 82 3.97 1.23 -3.33
N VAL A 83 3.62 1.44 -4.60
CA VAL A 83 4.04 2.58 -5.41
C VAL A 83 2.82 3.41 -5.79
N GLU A 84 2.85 4.70 -5.50
CA GLU A 84 1.85 5.64 -5.98
C GLU A 84 2.02 5.90 -7.49
N VAL A 85 0.91 5.82 -8.23
CA VAL A 85 0.91 6.11 -9.67
C VAL A 85 0.46 7.53 -9.91
N SER A 86 1.39 8.34 -10.39
CA SER A 86 1.12 9.73 -10.76
C SER A 86 0.53 9.83 -12.18
N PRO A 87 -0.26 10.88 -12.47
CA PRO A 87 -0.70 11.91 -11.53
C PRO A 87 -1.69 11.36 -10.51
N THR A 88 -1.50 11.73 -9.24
CA THR A 88 -2.38 11.34 -8.14
C THR A 88 -3.77 11.90 -8.41
N PRO A 89 -4.85 11.15 -8.15
CA PRO A 89 -6.21 11.62 -8.41
C PRO A 89 -6.44 13.00 -7.80
N LEU A 90 -6.67 14.02 -8.65
CA LEU A 90 -7.00 15.39 -8.22
C LEU A 90 -8.31 15.49 -7.42
N ASN A 91 -9.07 14.39 -7.38
CA ASN A 91 -10.36 14.27 -6.72
C ASN A 91 -10.63 12.80 -6.32
N PRO A 92 -10.83 12.47 -5.02
CA PRO A 92 -11.17 11.12 -4.56
C PRO A 92 -12.59 10.65 -4.96
N PHE A 93 -13.35 11.46 -5.70
CA PHE A 93 -14.71 11.15 -6.16
C PHE A 93 -14.82 10.89 -7.67
N GLU A 94 -13.73 10.95 -8.43
CA GLU A 94 -13.68 10.50 -9.83
C GLU A 94 -12.72 9.31 -9.90
N LEU A 95 -13.11 8.23 -10.59
CA LEU A 95 -12.24 7.07 -10.86
C LEU A 95 -11.09 7.52 -11.79
N SER A 96 -10.10 8.20 -11.21
CA SER A 96 -8.80 8.46 -11.81
C SER A 96 -7.79 7.56 -11.11
N GLY A 97 -7.28 6.56 -11.82
CA GLY A 97 -6.33 5.61 -11.26
C GLY A 97 -5.64 4.78 -12.35
N PRO A 98 -4.61 4.00 -11.99
CA PRO A 98 -3.92 3.13 -12.94
C PRO A 98 -4.86 2.04 -13.44
N THR A 99 -4.97 1.93 -14.76
CA THR A 99 -5.85 0.96 -15.44
C THR A 99 -5.04 -0.08 -16.20
N GLY A 100 -3.85 0.28 -16.69
CA GLY A 100 -2.96 -0.63 -17.43
C GLY A 100 -1.51 -0.49 -16.99
N GLN A 101 -0.74 -1.56 -17.17
CA GLN A 101 0.68 -1.57 -16.83
C GLN A 101 1.47 -2.57 -17.69
N VAL A 102 2.76 -2.29 -17.86
CA VAL A 102 3.69 -3.18 -18.54
C VAL A 102 5.05 -3.22 -17.84
N PHE A 103 5.64 -4.41 -17.75
CA PHE A 103 7.06 -4.54 -17.44
C PHE A 103 7.89 -4.10 -18.65
N ASN A 104 8.78 -3.14 -18.44
CA ASN A 104 9.75 -2.70 -19.42
C ASN A 104 11.03 -3.54 -19.33
N GLY A 105 11.20 -4.44 -20.29
CA GLY A 105 12.41 -5.25 -20.46
C GLY A 105 13.49 -4.58 -21.32
N SER A 106 13.21 -3.40 -21.88
CA SER A 106 14.11 -2.68 -22.76
C SER A 106 15.18 -1.89 -21.99
N GLY A 107 16.16 -1.36 -22.72
CA GLY A 107 17.19 -0.48 -22.17
C GLY A 107 17.05 0.99 -22.56
N ASP A 108 15.97 1.38 -23.24
CA ASP A 108 15.86 2.68 -23.94
C ASP A 108 14.75 3.62 -23.46
N PHE A 109 13.70 3.15 -22.80
CA PHE A 109 12.75 4.03 -22.07
C PHE A 109 13.41 4.52 -20.77
N ILE A 110 14.29 5.51 -20.90
CA ILE A 110 15.05 6.09 -19.80
C ILE A 110 14.26 7.23 -19.17
N ILE A 111 14.12 7.18 -17.86
CA ILE A 111 13.56 8.26 -17.04
C ILE A 111 14.62 8.75 -16.05
N THR A 112 14.43 9.96 -15.52
CA THR A 112 15.10 10.42 -14.31
C THR A 112 14.04 10.53 -13.24
N GLN A 113 14.25 9.86 -12.12
CA GLN A 113 13.30 9.82 -11.01
C GLN A 113 14.01 10.25 -9.73
N GLU A 114 13.40 11.16 -8.98
CA GLU A 114 13.94 11.65 -7.72
C GLU A 114 13.98 10.53 -6.67
N HIS A 115 15.01 10.54 -5.84
CA HIS A 115 15.18 9.60 -4.73
C HIS A 115 16.11 10.22 -3.67
N PRO A 116 15.89 9.99 -2.36
CA PRO A 116 16.72 10.58 -1.29
C PRO A 116 18.22 10.33 -1.44
N ASN A 117 18.60 9.13 -1.90
CA ASN A 117 20.00 8.79 -2.21
C ASN A 117 20.53 9.41 -3.54
N GLY A 118 19.85 10.41 -4.10
CA GLY A 118 20.13 11.08 -5.36
C GLY A 118 19.43 10.45 -6.57
N ASP A 119 19.10 11.29 -7.56
CA ASP A 119 18.35 10.95 -8.76
C ASP A 119 18.76 9.64 -9.43
N ILE A 120 17.75 8.90 -9.90
CA ILE A 120 17.90 7.67 -10.63
C ILE A 120 17.62 7.93 -12.11
N THR A 121 18.67 8.12 -12.91
CA THR A 121 18.56 8.09 -14.38
C THR A 121 18.83 6.69 -14.91
N ALA A 122 17.77 5.94 -15.22
CA ALA A 122 17.86 4.56 -15.66
C ALA A 122 16.67 4.17 -16.55
N PRO A 123 16.76 3.04 -17.30
CA PRO A 123 15.58 2.46 -17.94
C PRO A 123 14.49 2.21 -16.90
N SER A 124 13.26 2.62 -17.19
CA SER A 124 12.10 2.28 -16.36
C SER A 124 11.97 0.75 -16.23
N LYS A 125 11.46 0.29 -15.09
CA LYS A 125 11.09 -1.12 -14.87
C LYS A 125 9.62 -1.35 -15.21
N PHE A 126 8.78 -0.38 -14.88
CA PHE A 126 7.36 -0.42 -15.17
C PHE A 126 6.91 0.90 -15.78
N ILE A 127 5.90 0.79 -16.64
CA ILE A 127 5.19 1.92 -17.23
C ILE A 127 3.71 1.68 -16.97
N PHE A 128 3.04 2.71 -16.47
CA PHE A 128 1.64 2.71 -16.09
C PHE A 128 0.85 3.67 -16.98
N VAL A 129 -0.41 3.36 -17.19
CA VAL A 129 -1.36 4.24 -17.86
C VAL A 129 -2.63 4.36 -17.03
N SER A 130 -3.24 5.53 -17.05
CA SER A 130 -4.32 5.89 -16.14
C SER A 130 -5.57 6.39 -16.87
N SER A 131 -6.74 6.18 -16.26
CA SER A 131 -8.05 6.55 -16.83
C SER A 131 -8.24 8.05 -17.07
N ASP A 132 -7.38 8.89 -16.49
CA ASP A 132 -7.36 10.34 -16.71
C ASP A 132 -6.54 10.78 -17.93
N GLY A 133 -5.82 9.86 -18.58
CA GLY A 133 -4.95 10.15 -19.71
C GLY A 133 -3.47 10.37 -19.34
N GLY A 134 -3.05 10.02 -18.12
CA GLY A 134 -1.64 10.00 -17.72
C GLY A 134 -0.89 8.76 -18.20
N ILE A 135 0.38 8.93 -18.56
CA ILE A 135 1.37 7.85 -18.65
C ILE A 135 2.49 8.18 -17.67
N SER A 136 2.80 7.26 -16.78
CA SER A 136 3.90 7.38 -15.82
C SER A 136 4.81 6.16 -15.88
N ALA A 137 6.02 6.30 -15.35
CA ALA A 137 7.03 5.26 -15.39
C ALA A 137 7.83 5.26 -14.09
N TRP A 138 8.28 4.07 -13.68
CA TRP A 138 8.99 3.87 -12.42
C TRP A 138 10.27 3.07 -12.64
N THR A 139 11.34 3.42 -11.93
CA THR A 139 12.64 2.75 -11.98
C THR A 139 13.22 2.50 -10.58
N GLU A 140 14.31 1.73 -10.54
CA GLU A 140 15.05 1.40 -9.32
C GLU A 140 16.56 1.45 -9.59
N ARG A 141 17.36 1.66 -8.54
CA ARG A 141 18.83 1.60 -8.60
C ARG A 141 19.36 0.56 -7.61
N ARG A 142 20.14 -0.41 -8.11
CA ARG A 142 20.87 -1.34 -7.25
C ARG A 142 22.27 -0.78 -6.94
N ASN A 143 22.60 -0.71 -5.67
CA ASN A 143 23.86 -0.17 -5.17
C ASN A 143 24.95 -1.26 -5.05
N ASP A 144 26.21 -0.84 -5.00
CA ASP A 144 27.39 -1.73 -4.93
C ASP A 144 27.43 -2.59 -3.65
N ASP A 145 26.77 -2.14 -2.59
CA ASP A 145 26.66 -2.83 -1.30
C ASP A 145 25.53 -3.88 -1.27
N GLY A 146 24.72 -3.96 -2.33
CA GLY A 146 23.62 -4.90 -2.46
C GLY A 146 22.24 -4.33 -2.11
N THR A 147 22.17 -3.11 -1.56
CA THR A 147 20.90 -2.38 -1.33
C THR A 147 20.26 -1.96 -2.65
N VAL A 148 18.97 -1.60 -2.60
CA VAL A 148 18.21 -1.12 -3.77
C VAL A 148 17.45 0.13 -3.38
N ASP A 149 17.68 1.20 -4.11
CA ASP A 149 16.94 2.46 -4.02
C ASP A 149 15.65 2.32 -4.84
N ARG A 150 14.51 2.52 -4.18
CA ARG A 150 13.16 2.29 -4.71
C ARG A 150 12.30 3.52 -4.39
N PRO A 151 12.03 4.39 -5.37
CA PRO A 151 11.10 5.50 -5.20
C PRO A 151 9.70 5.00 -4.85
N LEU A 152 8.95 5.75 -4.05
CA LEU A 152 7.58 5.40 -3.65
C LEU A 152 6.51 5.94 -4.61
N VAL A 153 6.88 6.81 -5.54
CA VAL A 153 5.97 7.48 -6.48
C VAL A 153 6.53 7.37 -7.89
N SER A 154 5.70 7.05 -8.89
CA SER A 154 6.09 6.99 -10.30
C SER A 154 6.28 8.39 -10.93
N GLU A 155 7.11 8.51 -11.96
CA GLU A 155 7.33 9.78 -12.68
C GLU A 155 6.38 9.94 -13.87
N VAL A 156 5.71 11.09 -14.01
CA VAL A 156 4.84 11.37 -15.16
C VAL A 156 5.67 11.66 -16.41
N VAL A 157 5.43 10.90 -17.47
CA VAL A 157 6.18 11.00 -18.74
C VAL A 157 5.32 11.48 -19.92
N VAL A 158 3.99 11.29 -19.85
CA VAL A 158 3.02 11.90 -20.76
C VAL A 158 1.81 12.38 -19.97
N ASP A 159 1.40 13.62 -20.21
CA ASP A 159 0.22 14.24 -19.60
C ASP A 159 -0.81 14.59 -20.70
N LYS A 160 -1.88 13.80 -20.76
CA LYS A 160 -3.09 14.10 -21.54
C LYS A 160 -4.33 14.21 -20.63
N LEU A 161 -4.16 14.76 -19.43
CA LEU A 161 -5.22 14.87 -18.43
C LEU A 161 -6.53 15.43 -19.00
N GLY A 162 -7.61 14.64 -18.89
CA GLY A 162 -8.96 14.98 -19.35
C GLY A 162 -9.15 15.04 -20.87
N GLN A 163 -8.13 14.65 -21.64
CA GLN A 163 -8.17 14.60 -23.12
C GLN A 163 -8.38 13.17 -23.63
N SER A 164 -7.83 12.18 -22.92
CA SER A 164 -7.88 10.75 -23.23
C SER A 164 -8.34 9.95 -22.01
N ILE A 165 -8.78 8.71 -22.23
CA ILE A 165 -9.06 7.74 -21.16
C ILE A 165 -8.22 6.52 -21.47
N TYR A 166 -7.06 6.37 -20.83
CA TYR A 166 -6.18 5.24 -21.12
C TYR A 166 -6.54 4.02 -20.30
N TYR A 167 -6.57 2.86 -20.97
CA TYR A 167 -6.82 1.54 -20.39
C TYR A 167 -5.66 0.60 -20.62
N GLY A 168 -5.77 -0.35 -21.53
CA GLY A 168 -4.71 -1.32 -21.80
C GLY A 168 -3.42 -0.70 -22.32
N SER A 169 -2.29 -1.32 -22.00
CA SER A 169 -1.01 -1.01 -22.63
C SER A 169 -0.17 -2.25 -22.94
N ALA A 170 0.66 -2.14 -23.98
CA ALA A 170 1.59 -3.17 -24.41
C ALA A 170 2.94 -2.55 -24.76
N ILE A 171 4.03 -3.32 -24.62
CA ILE A 171 5.38 -2.85 -24.97
C ILE A 171 6.12 -3.89 -25.82
N THR A 172 6.98 -3.43 -26.73
CA THR A 172 7.97 -4.27 -27.40
C THR A 172 9.30 -4.24 -26.65
N ASN A 173 10.06 -5.34 -26.74
CA ASN A 173 11.34 -5.52 -26.03
C ASN A 173 12.46 -5.96 -27.00
N PHE A 174 12.69 -5.18 -28.05
CA PHE A 174 13.79 -5.29 -29.00
C PHE A 174 15.10 -4.65 -28.53
N GLU A 175 16.21 -4.96 -29.23
CA GLU A 175 17.49 -4.28 -29.02
C GLU A 175 17.45 -2.78 -29.38
N SER A 176 16.53 -2.36 -30.25
CA SER A 176 16.26 -0.98 -30.66
C SER A 176 14.88 -0.90 -31.32
N ASP A 177 14.24 0.28 -31.34
CA ASP A 177 12.88 0.51 -31.88
C ASP A 177 11.77 -0.09 -30.99
N ASN A 178 11.96 0.04 -29.67
CA ASN A 178 10.93 -0.28 -28.70
C ASN A 178 9.81 0.76 -28.74
N ARG A 179 8.58 0.27 -28.57
CA ARG A 179 7.35 1.05 -28.72
C ARG A 179 6.41 0.69 -27.58
N LEU A 180 5.74 1.70 -27.05
CA LEU A 180 4.66 1.57 -26.09
C LEU A 180 3.34 1.80 -26.85
N TYR A 181 2.41 0.87 -26.73
CA TYR A 181 1.08 0.94 -27.32
C TYR A 181 0.08 1.18 -26.19
N VAL A 182 -0.81 2.16 -26.34
CA VAL A 182 -1.76 2.55 -25.31
C VAL A 182 -3.15 2.63 -25.92
N VAL A 183 -4.11 1.94 -25.32
CA VAL A 183 -5.52 2.02 -25.71
C VAL A 183 -6.13 3.29 -25.12
N ASP A 184 -6.71 4.12 -25.97
CA ASP A 184 -7.59 5.22 -25.58
C ASP A 184 -9.04 4.75 -25.77
N PHE A 185 -9.79 4.63 -24.68
CA PHE A 185 -11.22 4.31 -24.67
C PHE A 185 -12.10 5.56 -24.52
N GLY A 186 -11.50 6.74 -24.61
CA GLY A 186 -12.15 8.03 -24.45
C GLY A 186 -13.04 8.45 -25.64
N PRO A 187 -13.34 9.75 -25.77
CA PRO A 187 -14.24 10.26 -26.80
C PRO A 187 -13.83 9.97 -28.25
N THR A 188 -12.55 9.67 -28.48
CA THR A 188 -12.00 9.26 -29.79
C THR A 188 -11.25 7.93 -29.66
N PRO A 189 -11.97 6.80 -29.55
CA PRO A 189 -11.32 5.54 -29.21
C PRO A 189 -10.31 5.07 -30.26
N GLY A 190 -9.17 4.55 -29.81
CA GLY A 190 -8.08 4.15 -30.68
C GLY A 190 -6.90 3.54 -29.93
N ILE A 191 -5.82 3.26 -30.65
CA ILE A 191 -4.55 2.81 -30.09
C ILE A 191 -3.51 3.88 -30.46
N GLU A 192 -2.92 4.48 -29.44
CA GLU A 192 -1.81 5.42 -29.55
C GLU A 192 -0.48 4.67 -29.43
N VAL A 193 0.57 5.16 -30.09
CA VAL A 193 1.90 4.54 -30.10
C VAL A 193 2.93 5.57 -29.71
N TYR A 194 3.82 5.22 -28.78
CA TYR A 194 4.88 6.08 -28.27
C TYR A 194 6.25 5.46 -28.52
N ASP A 195 7.24 6.30 -28.85
CA ASP A 195 8.64 5.88 -28.93
C ASP A 195 9.31 5.87 -27.54
N ALA A 196 10.57 5.43 -27.49
CA ALA A 196 11.36 5.35 -26.25
C ALA A 196 11.60 6.71 -25.54
N ASN A 197 11.30 7.85 -26.18
CA ASN A 197 11.32 9.17 -25.55
C ASN A 197 9.91 9.62 -25.11
N PHE A 198 8.95 8.68 -25.05
CA PHE A 198 7.54 8.96 -24.78
C PHE A 198 6.94 9.98 -25.75
N SER A 199 7.44 10.04 -26.98
CA SER A 199 6.87 10.88 -28.04
C SER A 199 5.89 10.08 -28.89
N GLU A 200 4.68 10.62 -29.06
CA GLU A 200 3.63 9.97 -29.86
C GLU A 200 4.04 9.86 -31.34
N ILE A 201 3.94 8.64 -31.88
CA ILE A 201 4.22 8.30 -33.27
C ILE A 201 2.93 8.37 -34.07
N THR A 202 2.74 9.46 -34.81
CA THR A 202 1.51 9.72 -35.59
C THR A 202 1.61 9.30 -37.07
N ASP A 203 2.83 9.02 -37.56
CA ASP A 203 3.08 8.65 -38.96
C ASP A 203 3.24 7.12 -39.10
N ASN A 204 2.50 6.51 -40.03
CA ASN A 204 2.60 5.09 -40.48
C ASN A 204 1.97 4.00 -39.60
N PHE A 205 1.26 4.34 -38.53
CA PHE A 205 0.48 3.38 -37.76
C PHE A 205 -1.01 3.63 -37.99
N GLU A 206 -1.71 2.66 -38.58
CA GLU A 206 -3.15 2.73 -38.76
C GLU A 206 -3.77 1.45 -38.20
N PHE A 207 -4.02 1.44 -36.88
CA PHE A 207 -4.84 0.41 -36.25
C PHE A 207 -6.27 0.56 -36.77
N ILE A 208 -6.59 -0.13 -37.86
CA ILE A 208 -7.94 -0.15 -38.41
C ILE A 208 -8.78 -1.08 -37.55
N ASN A 209 -9.62 -0.50 -36.69
CA ASN A 209 -10.59 -1.25 -35.89
C ASN A 209 -11.53 -2.06 -36.83
N PRO A 210 -11.45 -3.40 -36.83
CA PRO A 210 -12.23 -4.25 -37.73
C PRO A 210 -13.71 -4.31 -37.34
N PHE A 211 -14.07 -3.87 -36.13
CA PHE A 211 -15.40 -3.96 -35.53
C PHE A 211 -16.11 -2.61 -35.39
N ILE A 212 -15.57 -1.55 -36.01
CA ILE A 212 -16.07 -0.18 -35.86
C ILE A 212 -17.55 -0.02 -36.28
N ASP A 213 -17.98 -0.77 -37.29
CA ASP A 213 -19.37 -0.76 -37.79
C ASP A 213 -20.35 -1.44 -36.83
N GLU A 214 -19.86 -2.27 -35.90
CA GLU A 214 -20.62 -2.92 -34.84
C GLU A 214 -20.63 -2.12 -33.54
N GLY A 215 -19.88 -1.01 -33.48
CA GLY A 215 -19.83 -0.11 -32.32
C GLY A 215 -18.79 -0.47 -31.26
N TYR A 216 -17.94 -1.45 -31.52
CA TYR A 216 -16.85 -1.83 -30.62
C TYR A 216 -15.68 -0.83 -30.69
N ALA A 217 -14.99 -0.66 -29.58
CA ALA A 217 -13.75 0.09 -29.44
C ALA A 217 -12.65 -0.79 -28.81
N PRO A 218 -11.35 -0.56 -29.13
CA PRO A 218 -10.25 -1.23 -28.45
C PRO A 218 -10.33 -0.95 -26.95
N TYR A 219 -10.20 -1.98 -26.11
CA TYR A 219 -10.45 -1.91 -24.67
C TYR A 219 -9.19 -2.28 -23.86
N ASN A 220 -8.50 -3.34 -24.27
CA ASN A 220 -7.17 -3.69 -23.77
C ASN A 220 -6.26 -4.13 -24.93
N ILE A 221 -4.94 -4.08 -24.72
CA ILE A 221 -3.93 -4.57 -25.66
C ILE A 221 -2.79 -5.25 -24.91
N GLN A 222 -2.33 -6.41 -25.38
CA GLN A 222 -1.14 -7.07 -24.83
C GLN A 222 -0.27 -7.66 -25.94
N ASN A 223 1.05 -7.66 -25.69
CA ASN A 223 2.02 -8.33 -26.56
C ASN A 223 2.17 -9.79 -26.12
N VAL A 224 1.65 -10.71 -26.92
CA VAL A 224 1.69 -12.15 -26.67
C VAL A 224 2.39 -12.82 -27.84
N ASN A 225 3.56 -13.43 -27.58
CA ASN A 225 4.37 -14.14 -28.59
C ASN A 225 4.70 -13.30 -29.85
N ASP A 226 5.13 -12.04 -29.65
CA ASP A 226 5.46 -11.07 -30.71
C ASP A 226 4.27 -10.62 -31.59
N SER A 227 3.04 -10.87 -31.15
CA SER A 227 1.80 -10.36 -31.74
C SER A 227 1.07 -9.45 -30.75
N LEU A 228 0.36 -8.43 -31.25
CA LEU A 228 -0.53 -7.60 -30.44
C LEU A 228 -1.93 -8.19 -30.45
N LEU A 229 -2.37 -8.73 -29.32
CA LEU A 229 -3.76 -9.10 -29.10
C LEU A 229 -4.51 -7.91 -28.54
N VAL A 230 -5.62 -7.54 -29.18
CA VAL A 230 -6.46 -6.41 -28.82
C VAL A 230 -7.84 -6.92 -28.46
N ALA A 231 -8.25 -6.65 -27.22
CA ALA A 231 -9.60 -6.86 -26.75
C ALA A 231 -10.49 -5.70 -27.17
N TYR A 232 -11.74 -5.99 -27.50
CA TYR A 232 -12.71 -4.98 -27.88
C TYR A 232 -14.00 -5.12 -27.08
N ALA A 233 -14.49 -3.99 -26.57
CA ALA A 233 -15.76 -3.85 -25.87
C ALA A 233 -16.60 -2.74 -26.51
N ILE A 234 -17.89 -2.66 -26.20
CA ILE A 234 -18.76 -1.59 -26.68
C ILE A 234 -18.79 -0.48 -25.63
N PRO A 235 -18.35 0.76 -25.94
CA PRO A 235 -18.43 1.87 -24.99
C PRO A 235 -19.88 2.18 -24.60
N SER A 236 -20.09 2.49 -23.33
CA SER A 236 -21.36 2.94 -22.78
C SER A 236 -21.72 4.30 -23.39
N PRO A 237 -22.94 4.45 -23.96
CA PRO A 237 -23.39 5.73 -24.49
C PRO A 237 -23.83 6.71 -23.38
N VAL A 238 -23.78 6.29 -22.11
CA VAL A 238 -24.31 7.04 -20.97
C VAL A 238 -23.21 7.50 -20.03
N ILE A 239 -22.22 6.65 -19.77
CA ILE A 239 -21.12 6.93 -18.85
C ILE A 239 -19.83 6.88 -19.68
N PRO A 240 -19.12 8.00 -19.89
CA PRO A 240 -17.83 8.00 -20.57
C PRO A 240 -16.81 7.14 -19.80
N GLY A 241 -16.06 6.30 -20.50
CA GLY A 241 -15.12 5.34 -19.89
C GLY A 241 -15.73 3.94 -19.74
N ASP A 242 -16.98 3.82 -19.30
CA ASP A 242 -17.58 2.49 -19.11
C ASP A 242 -17.88 1.76 -20.42
N GLU A 243 -18.03 0.45 -20.34
CA GLU A 243 -18.48 -0.45 -21.40
C GLU A 243 -19.90 -1.01 -21.17
N ILE A 244 -20.40 -1.74 -22.16
CA ILE A 244 -21.65 -2.49 -22.07
C ILE A 244 -21.32 -3.96 -21.78
N ILE A 245 -21.78 -4.43 -20.63
CA ILE A 245 -21.66 -5.83 -20.19
C ILE A 245 -22.93 -6.60 -20.58
N GLU A 246 -22.86 -7.40 -21.64
CA GLU A 246 -23.89 -8.40 -21.97
C GLU A 246 -23.24 -9.66 -22.58
N PRO A 247 -23.79 -10.87 -22.32
CA PRO A 247 -23.24 -12.11 -22.87
C PRO A 247 -23.06 -12.06 -24.40
N GLY A 248 -21.86 -12.39 -24.87
CA GLY A 248 -21.49 -12.40 -26.29
C GLY A 248 -21.08 -11.03 -26.86
N LEU A 249 -20.99 -9.98 -26.03
CA LEU A 249 -20.50 -8.66 -26.40
C LEU A 249 -19.02 -8.49 -26.07
N GLY A 250 -18.18 -9.25 -26.76
CA GLY A 250 -16.73 -9.14 -26.69
C GLY A 250 -16.09 -9.60 -28.00
N ARG A 251 -14.97 -8.99 -28.40
CA ARG A 251 -14.20 -9.43 -29.58
C ARG A 251 -12.70 -9.40 -29.30
N VAL A 252 -11.96 -10.21 -30.04
CA VAL A 252 -10.50 -10.22 -30.04
C VAL A 252 -9.99 -10.16 -31.47
N ALA A 253 -9.01 -9.29 -31.72
CA ALA A 253 -8.26 -9.28 -32.98
C ALA A 253 -6.76 -9.25 -32.71
N GLU A 254 -6.01 -9.84 -33.63
CA GLU A 254 -4.56 -9.95 -33.60
C GLU A 254 -3.95 -9.04 -34.67
N PHE A 255 -2.94 -8.29 -34.28
CA PHE A 255 -2.19 -7.38 -35.15
C PHE A 255 -0.69 -7.67 -35.08
N ASP A 256 0.02 -7.35 -36.16
CA ASP A 256 1.47 -7.25 -36.09
C ASP A 256 1.90 -5.98 -35.34
N LEU A 257 3.18 -5.88 -35.02
CA LEU A 257 3.75 -4.77 -34.26
C LEU A 257 3.74 -3.43 -35.02
N ASP A 258 3.43 -3.44 -36.31
CA ASP A 258 3.23 -2.24 -37.13
C ASP A 258 1.74 -1.85 -37.24
N GLY A 259 0.86 -2.57 -36.53
CA GLY A 259 -0.57 -2.30 -36.45
C GLY A 259 -1.40 -2.88 -37.60
N ASN A 260 -0.85 -3.79 -38.40
CA ASN A 260 -1.60 -4.46 -39.47
C ASN A 260 -2.37 -5.66 -38.92
N LEU A 261 -3.65 -5.77 -39.28
CA LEU A 261 -4.50 -6.88 -38.87
C LEU A 261 -3.96 -8.23 -39.41
N ILE A 262 -3.72 -9.17 -38.51
CA ILE A 262 -3.34 -10.56 -38.78
C ILE A 262 -4.60 -11.45 -38.81
N ALA A 263 -5.41 -11.40 -37.76
CA ALA A 263 -6.55 -12.29 -37.56
C ALA A 263 -7.67 -11.68 -36.72
N ILE A 264 -8.87 -12.21 -36.89
CA ILE A 264 -10.01 -12.02 -35.98
C ILE A 264 -10.28 -13.39 -35.37
N TRP A 265 -10.26 -13.47 -34.04
CA TRP A 265 -10.47 -14.72 -33.31
C TRP A 265 -11.97 -14.96 -33.14
N ASP A 266 -12.43 -16.18 -33.40
CA ASP A 266 -13.84 -16.55 -33.30
C ASP A 266 -14.18 -16.92 -31.86
N ASP A 267 -14.91 -16.04 -31.19
CA ASP A 267 -15.28 -16.20 -29.78
C ASP A 267 -16.43 -17.19 -29.54
N GLU A 268 -17.12 -17.67 -30.59
CA GLU A 268 -18.29 -18.54 -30.49
C GLU A 268 -19.40 -18.03 -29.53
N GLY A 269 -19.43 -16.72 -29.27
CA GLY A 269 -20.34 -16.05 -28.35
C GLY A 269 -19.94 -16.15 -26.87
N LEU A 270 -18.73 -16.61 -26.55
CA LEU A 270 -18.25 -16.82 -25.18
C LEU A 270 -17.58 -15.59 -24.56
N LEU A 271 -17.23 -14.57 -25.35
CA LEU A 271 -16.60 -13.35 -24.81
C LEU A 271 -17.63 -12.32 -24.37
N ASN A 272 -17.32 -11.62 -23.27
CA ASN A 272 -18.14 -10.58 -22.66
C ASN A 272 -17.22 -9.54 -22.01
N ALA A 273 -17.06 -8.39 -22.67
CA ALA A 273 -16.08 -7.36 -22.29
C ALA A 273 -14.69 -7.97 -21.91
N PRO A 274 -14.01 -8.64 -22.85
CA PRO A 274 -12.75 -9.33 -22.56
C PRO A 274 -11.65 -8.34 -22.18
N TRP A 275 -10.70 -8.77 -21.34
CA TRP A 275 -9.58 -7.92 -20.90
C TRP A 275 -8.21 -8.56 -21.14
N GLY A 276 -7.79 -9.50 -20.30
CA GLY A 276 -6.44 -10.06 -20.26
C GLY A 276 -6.24 -11.27 -21.18
N PHE A 277 -5.00 -11.47 -21.61
CA PHE A 277 -4.54 -12.54 -22.48
C PHE A 277 -3.31 -13.23 -21.89
N VAL A 278 -3.31 -14.55 -21.84
CA VAL A 278 -2.10 -15.28 -21.43
C VAL A 278 -2.00 -16.64 -22.13
N ALA A 279 -0.79 -17.00 -22.55
CA ALA A 279 -0.53 -18.33 -23.11
C ALA A 279 -0.32 -19.33 -21.96
N ALA A 280 -1.16 -20.37 -21.91
CA ALA A 280 -1.03 -21.44 -20.92
C ALA A 280 0.24 -22.27 -21.17
N PRO A 281 0.99 -22.65 -20.11
CA PRO A 281 2.14 -23.54 -20.24
C PRO A 281 1.71 -24.96 -20.63
N ASP A 282 2.68 -25.84 -20.91
CA ASP A 282 2.41 -27.19 -21.39
C ASP A 282 1.93 -28.17 -20.30
N ASN A 283 1.83 -27.69 -19.05
CA ASN A 283 1.44 -28.41 -17.85
C ASN A 283 0.24 -27.78 -17.11
N PHE A 284 -0.59 -26.99 -17.79
CA PHE A 284 -1.80 -26.37 -17.23
C PHE A 284 -3.07 -27.20 -17.51
N GLY A 285 -3.05 -28.47 -17.11
CA GLY A 285 -4.24 -29.34 -17.21
C GLY A 285 -4.79 -29.49 -18.64
N GLU A 286 -6.12 -29.52 -18.76
CA GLU A 286 -6.83 -29.70 -20.04
C GLU A 286 -6.52 -28.60 -21.07
N TYR A 287 -6.27 -27.37 -20.61
CA TYR A 287 -6.07 -26.20 -21.46
C TYR A 287 -4.59 -25.85 -21.67
N SER A 288 -3.69 -26.83 -21.47
CA SER A 288 -2.26 -26.69 -21.74
C SER A 288 -1.98 -26.21 -23.17
N ASN A 289 -1.11 -25.21 -23.33
CA ASN A 289 -0.75 -24.56 -24.61
C ASN A 289 -1.89 -23.77 -25.30
N MET A 290 -3.01 -23.52 -24.63
CA MET A 290 -4.08 -22.66 -25.15
C MET A 290 -3.81 -21.18 -24.86
N LEU A 291 -4.48 -20.30 -25.60
CA LEU A 291 -4.60 -18.90 -25.20
C LEU A 291 -5.78 -18.76 -24.24
N LEU A 292 -5.55 -18.18 -23.07
CA LEU A 292 -6.60 -17.89 -22.10
C LEU A 292 -6.96 -16.40 -22.16
N VAL A 293 -8.26 -16.12 -22.10
CA VAL A 293 -8.81 -14.76 -22.16
C VAL A 293 -9.74 -14.56 -20.96
N SER A 294 -9.51 -13.55 -20.15
CA SER A 294 -10.43 -13.16 -19.08
C SER A 294 -11.61 -12.35 -19.62
N ASN A 295 -12.81 -12.64 -19.11
CA ASN A 295 -14.01 -11.84 -19.32
C ASN A 295 -14.27 -11.01 -18.07
N PHE A 296 -14.16 -9.69 -18.19
CA PHE A 296 -14.58 -8.80 -17.11
C PHE A 296 -16.09 -8.89 -16.87
N GLY A 297 -16.86 -8.94 -17.96
CA GLY A 297 -18.33 -8.81 -17.88
C GLY A 297 -19.06 -9.97 -17.19
N ASP A 298 -18.45 -11.14 -17.03
CA ASP A 298 -19.05 -12.27 -16.32
C ASP A 298 -18.07 -13.10 -15.48
N GLY A 299 -16.81 -12.65 -15.38
CA GLY A 299 -15.80 -13.27 -14.54
C GLY A 299 -15.23 -14.58 -15.04
N THR A 300 -15.61 -15.03 -16.24
CA THR A 300 -15.15 -16.31 -16.77
C THR A 300 -13.78 -16.21 -17.46
N ILE A 301 -13.11 -17.36 -17.62
CA ILE A 301 -11.87 -17.46 -18.40
C ILE A 301 -12.12 -18.38 -19.59
N VAL A 302 -11.99 -17.86 -20.80
CA VAL A 302 -12.22 -18.57 -22.06
C VAL A 302 -10.90 -19.08 -22.62
N ALA A 303 -10.83 -20.37 -22.97
CA ALA A 303 -9.69 -20.97 -23.64
C ALA A 303 -9.89 -21.00 -25.16
N PHE A 304 -8.87 -20.59 -25.91
CA PHE A 304 -8.84 -20.61 -27.38
C PHE A 304 -7.74 -21.55 -27.88
N ASP A 305 -8.02 -22.28 -28.95
CA ASP A 305 -6.97 -23.01 -29.67
C ASP A 305 -6.20 -22.01 -30.56
N PRO A 306 -4.91 -21.74 -30.28
CA PRO A 306 -4.13 -20.76 -31.04
C PRO A 306 -3.88 -21.17 -32.49
N THR A 307 -4.12 -22.43 -32.85
CA THR A 307 -3.97 -22.94 -34.23
C THR A 307 -5.19 -22.62 -35.08
N THR A 308 -6.39 -22.80 -34.52
CA THR A 308 -7.65 -22.54 -35.23
C THR A 308 -8.15 -21.12 -35.01
N GLN A 309 -7.71 -20.46 -33.94
CA GLN A 309 -8.18 -19.15 -33.46
C GLN A 309 -9.67 -19.16 -33.11
N GLU A 310 -10.17 -20.33 -32.68
CA GLU A 310 -11.56 -20.56 -32.27
C GLU A 310 -11.59 -20.81 -30.75
N ALA A 311 -12.61 -20.27 -30.07
CA ALA A 311 -12.86 -20.56 -28.67
C ALA A 311 -13.23 -22.04 -28.47
N VAL A 312 -12.72 -22.63 -27.40
CA VAL A 312 -12.90 -24.06 -27.08
C VAL A 312 -13.97 -24.22 -26.00
N ASP A 313 -13.73 -23.69 -24.80
CA ASP A 313 -14.63 -23.73 -23.64
C ASP A 313 -14.13 -22.75 -22.55
N TYR A 314 -14.86 -22.65 -21.45
CA TYR A 314 -14.39 -21.99 -20.22
C TYR A 314 -13.49 -22.90 -19.39
N LEU A 315 -12.61 -22.33 -18.56
CA LEU A 315 -12.03 -23.06 -17.43
C LEU A 315 -13.15 -23.54 -16.49
N ARG A 316 -13.04 -24.78 -15.99
CA ARG A 316 -14.08 -25.44 -15.18
C ARG A 316 -13.54 -26.00 -13.86
N ASP A 317 -14.36 -25.94 -12.82
CA ASP A 317 -14.05 -26.56 -11.53
C ASP A 317 -14.16 -28.10 -11.59
N GLY A 318 -13.87 -28.77 -10.47
CA GLY A 318 -14.00 -30.23 -10.35
C GLY A 318 -15.44 -30.76 -10.49
N ASN A 319 -16.47 -29.90 -10.44
CA ASN A 319 -17.86 -30.26 -10.71
C ASN A 319 -18.23 -30.10 -12.20
N GLY A 320 -17.34 -29.49 -13.00
CA GLY A 320 -17.57 -29.15 -14.39
C GLY A 320 -18.31 -27.84 -14.60
N ASP A 321 -18.48 -27.01 -13.56
CA ASP A 321 -19.07 -25.68 -13.68
C ASP A 321 -17.99 -24.65 -14.08
N PRO A 322 -18.29 -23.60 -14.88
CA PRO A 322 -17.31 -22.58 -15.23
C PRO A 322 -16.76 -21.88 -13.99
N ILE A 323 -15.45 -21.62 -13.99
CA ILE A 323 -14.84 -20.71 -13.01
C ILE A 323 -15.36 -19.30 -13.27
N VAL A 324 -15.82 -18.65 -12.20
CA VAL A 324 -16.34 -17.27 -12.22
C VAL A 324 -15.65 -16.49 -11.11
N ILE A 325 -14.91 -15.45 -11.49
CA ILE A 325 -14.21 -14.51 -10.61
C ILE A 325 -14.82 -13.13 -10.84
N ASP A 326 -15.50 -12.59 -9.83
CA ASP A 326 -16.20 -11.31 -9.99
C ASP A 326 -15.23 -10.16 -10.29
N GLY A 327 -15.53 -9.35 -11.30
CA GLY A 327 -14.66 -8.26 -11.74
C GLY A 327 -13.29 -8.70 -12.28
N LEU A 328 -13.21 -9.83 -12.98
CA LEU A 328 -11.94 -10.39 -13.48
C LEU A 328 -11.29 -9.54 -14.58
N TRP A 329 -10.11 -9.00 -14.31
CA TRP A 329 -9.36 -8.18 -15.27
C TRP A 329 -8.10 -8.88 -15.78
N GLY A 330 -7.00 -8.75 -15.07
CA GLY A 330 -5.67 -9.16 -15.53
C GLY A 330 -5.38 -10.65 -15.27
N LEU A 331 -4.56 -11.26 -16.13
CA LEU A 331 -4.09 -12.65 -16.01
C LEU A 331 -2.58 -12.74 -16.24
N VAL A 332 -1.88 -13.56 -15.47
CA VAL A 332 -0.46 -13.89 -15.69
C VAL A 332 -0.11 -15.27 -15.12
N PHE A 333 0.83 -16.00 -15.70
CA PHE A 333 1.40 -17.20 -15.06
C PHE A 333 2.56 -16.83 -14.15
N GLY A 334 2.73 -17.57 -13.06
CA GLY A 334 3.90 -17.44 -12.20
C GLY A 334 5.21 -17.66 -12.95
N ASN A 335 6.29 -17.06 -12.46
CA ASN A 335 7.61 -17.17 -13.06
C ASN A 335 8.45 -18.32 -12.49
N GLY A 336 7.99 -19.00 -11.44
CA GLY A 336 8.68 -20.13 -10.79
C GLY A 336 10.00 -19.76 -10.11
N GLY A 337 10.31 -18.47 -10.03
CA GLY A 337 11.48 -17.93 -9.35
C GLY A 337 11.08 -17.45 -7.97
N SER A 338 10.65 -16.20 -7.88
CA SER A 338 10.17 -15.57 -6.65
C SER A 338 8.69 -15.22 -6.67
N LEU A 339 8.01 -15.41 -7.82
CA LEU A 339 6.66 -14.93 -8.07
C LEU A 339 5.81 -16.04 -8.66
N GLY A 340 5.14 -16.79 -7.79
CA GLY A 340 4.18 -17.80 -8.18
C GLY A 340 4.76 -19.05 -8.84
N GLU A 341 4.01 -20.14 -8.75
CA GLU A 341 4.30 -21.38 -9.47
C GLU A 341 4.10 -21.23 -10.98
N THR A 342 4.96 -21.88 -11.77
CA THR A 342 4.93 -21.75 -13.25
C THR A 342 3.65 -22.26 -13.90
N ASN A 343 2.90 -23.08 -13.18
CA ASN A 343 1.66 -23.72 -13.63
C ASN A 343 0.42 -23.15 -12.94
N ASP A 344 0.57 -22.10 -12.13
CA ASP A 344 -0.56 -21.42 -11.50
C ASP A 344 -0.86 -20.14 -12.28
N LEU A 345 -2.14 -19.93 -12.55
CA LEU A 345 -2.64 -18.76 -13.26
C LEU A 345 -3.08 -17.71 -12.23
N TYR A 346 -2.34 -16.62 -12.15
CA TYR A 346 -2.62 -15.51 -11.24
C TYR A 346 -3.54 -14.48 -11.90
N PHE A 347 -4.39 -13.84 -11.10
CA PHE A 347 -5.33 -12.85 -11.58
C PHE A 347 -5.42 -11.62 -10.68
N ALA A 348 -5.73 -10.48 -11.29
CA ALA A 348 -6.24 -9.30 -10.60
C ALA A 348 -7.71 -9.11 -10.96
N ALA A 349 -8.53 -8.87 -9.94
CA ALA A 349 -9.95 -8.64 -10.08
C ALA A 349 -10.39 -7.45 -9.21
N GLY A 350 -11.39 -6.73 -9.67
CA GLY A 350 -11.91 -5.54 -8.99
C GLY A 350 -13.31 -5.22 -9.47
N ASN A 351 -14.24 -5.11 -8.52
CA ASN A 351 -15.65 -4.87 -8.84
C ASN A 351 -15.98 -3.38 -8.73
N ASP A 352 -16.25 -2.73 -9.87
CA ASP A 352 -16.76 -1.35 -9.97
C ASP A 352 -18.30 -1.28 -10.10
N ILE A 353 -18.98 -2.43 -10.27
CA ILE A 353 -20.43 -2.56 -10.50
C ILE A 353 -21.05 -3.71 -9.67
N GLY A 354 -21.85 -3.41 -8.64
CA GLY A 354 -22.63 -4.46 -7.97
C GLY A 354 -22.90 -4.23 -6.50
N ASN A 355 -22.90 -5.32 -5.72
CA ASN A 355 -23.21 -5.29 -4.28
C ASN A 355 -22.04 -4.75 -3.43
N ASN A 356 -20.79 -4.81 -3.93
CA ASN A 356 -19.58 -4.34 -3.24
C ASN A 356 -18.64 -3.53 -4.17
N PRO A 357 -19.05 -2.34 -4.64
CA PRO A 357 -18.19 -1.49 -5.46
C PRO A 357 -16.95 -1.05 -4.67
N GLY A 358 -15.76 -1.24 -5.22
CA GLY A 358 -14.48 -0.91 -4.58
C GLY A 358 -13.71 -2.12 -4.04
N ASP A 359 -14.29 -3.32 -4.05
CA ASP A 359 -13.57 -4.55 -3.69
C ASP A 359 -12.48 -4.86 -4.73
N GLY A 360 -11.29 -5.26 -4.26
CA GLY A 360 -10.22 -5.77 -5.09
C GLY A 360 -9.72 -7.12 -4.59
N VAL A 361 -9.33 -7.98 -5.53
CA VAL A 361 -8.80 -9.32 -5.26
C VAL A 361 -7.58 -9.58 -6.15
N PHE A 362 -6.49 -10.01 -5.53
CA PHE A 362 -5.39 -10.70 -6.19
C PHE A 362 -5.47 -12.18 -5.79
N GLY A 363 -5.49 -13.07 -6.77
CA GLY A 363 -5.64 -14.50 -6.51
C GLY A 363 -4.98 -15.38 -7.54
N LYS A 364 -5.22 -16.69 -7.42
CA LYS A 364 -4.74 -17.71 -8.35
C LYS A 364 -5.79 -18.74 -8.72
N VAL A 365 -5.56 -19.37 -9.87
CA VAL A 365 -6.28 -20.51 -10.41
C VAL A 365 -5.26 -21.62 -10.67
N GLU A 366 -5.41 -22.74 -9.98
CA GLU A 366 -4.49 -23.88 -10.06
C GLU A 366 -5.20 -25.16 -10.52
N VAL A 367 -4.44 -26.08 -11.11
CA VAL A 367 -4.97 -27.41 -11.48
C VAL A 367 -5.13 -28.22 -10.20
N ALA A 368 -6.34 -28.69 -9.92
CA ALA A 368 -6.59 -29.54 -8.76
C ALA A 368 -5.72 -30.82 -8.82
N THR A 369 -4.88 -31.03 -7.81
CA THR A 369 -4.17 -32.29 -7.61
C THR A 369 -5.00 -33.22 -6.71
N ASP A 370 -5.17 -34.47 -7.15
CA ASP A 370 -5.81 -35.62 -6.49
C ASP A 370 -6.73 -35.29 -5.29
N VAL A 371 -7.99 -34.95 -5.57
CA VAL A 371 -9.00 -34.64 -4.55
C VAL A 371 -9.60 -35.93 -4.01
N ASP A 372 -9.17 -36.36 -2.82
CA ASP A 372 -9.83 -37.44 -2.11
C ASP A 372 -11.14 -36.95 -1.47
N VAL A 373 -12.26 -37.22 -2.13
CA VAL A 373 -13.60 -37.04 -1.55
C VAL A 373 -14.08 -38.36 -0.94
N PRO A 374 -13.90 -38.61 0.38
CA PRO A 374 -14.58 -39.71 1.03
C PRO A 374 -16.10 -39.48 1.03
N ALA A 375 -16.84 -40.57 0.82
CA ALA A 375 -18.29 -40.54 0.64
C ALA A 375 -19.03 -39.89 1.83
N PRO A 376 -20.12 -39.13 1.60
CA PRO A 376 -20.81 -38.39 2.64
C PRO A 376 -21.49 -39.32 3.65
N GLY A 377 -21.05 -39.27 4.92
CA GLY A 377 -21.87 -39.68 6.07
C GLY A 377 -21.13 -40.25 7.29
N GLY A 378 -20.87 -39.41 8.28
CA GLY A 378 -20.42 -39.76 9.64
C GLY A 378 -19.26 -38.88 10.12
N ASP A 379 -19.04 -38.78 11.44
CA ASP A 379 -17.86 -38.12 12.02
C ASP A 379 -16.58 -38.81 11.51
N GLN A 380 -15.65 -38.05 10.92
CA GLN A 380 -14.41 -38.59 10.33
C GLN A 380 -13.16 -38.14 11.11
N THR A 381 -12.08 -38.90 10.97
CA THR A 381 -10.77 -38.56 11.54
C THR A 381 -9.68 -38.72 10.49
N PHE A 382 -8.91 -37.66 10.28
CA PHE A 382 -7.80 -37.58 9.34
C PHE A 382 -6.48 -37.43 10.10
N THR A 383 -5.42 -38.00 9.53
CA THR A 383 -4.07 -37.87 10.05
C THR A 383 -3.14 -37.73 8.86
N GLY A 384 -2.58 -36.54 8.69
CA GLY A 384 -1.59 -36.24 7.68
C GLY A 384 -0.19 -36.74 8.08
N THR A 385 0.81 -36.23 7.37
CA THR A 385 2.17 -36.73 7.37
C THR A 385 3.12 -35.75 8.07
N ALA A 386 4.35 -35.62 7.57
CA ALA A 386 5.29 -34.59 8.01
C ALA A 386 5.80 -33.80 6.79
N ASP A 387 5.11 -33.97 5.67
CA ASP A 387 5.27 -33.30 4.39
C ASP A 387 3.97 -32.50 4.18
N ASP A 388 4.00 -31.46 3.35
CA ASP A 388 2.85 -30.57 3.07
C ASP A 388 1.62 -31.35 2.55
N ASP A 389 0.51 -31.27 3.29
CA ASP A 389 -0.74 -31.96 3.00
C ASP A 389 -1.85 -30.99 2.52
N LEU A 390 -2.55 -31.33 1.43
CA LEU A 390 -3.75 -30.62 0.95
C LEU A 390 -5.00 -31.48 1.17
N LEU A 391 -5.98 -30.95 1.90
CA LEU A 391 -7.20 -31.68 2.27
C LEU A 391 -8.46 -30.83 2.09
N VAL A 392 -9.44 -31.36 1.34
CA VAL A 392 -10.76 -30.71 1.16
C VAL A 392 -11.87 -31.69 1.57
N ILE A 393 -12.62 -31.36 2.63
CA ILE A 393 -13.62 -32.24 3.23
C ILE A 393 -14.93 -31.49 3.53
N ASP A 394 -16.04 -32.06 3.11
CA ASP A 394 -17.37 -31.56 3.49
C ASP A 394 -17.96 -32.36 4.68
N GLY A 395 -18.83 -31.71 5.45
CA GLY A 395 -19.61 -32.31 6.53
C GLY A 395 -19.15 -31.91 7.93
N ASP A 396 -20.04 -32.07 8.91
CA ASP A 396 -19.86 -31.60 10.28
C ASP A 396 -19.10 -32.62 11.16
N ASN A 397 -18.49 -32.16 12.26
CA ASN A 397 -17.92 -32.99 13.33
C ASN A 397 -16.72 -33.86 12.90
N ASN A 398 -15.82 -33.35 12.05
CA ASN A 398 -14.59 -34.07 11.71
C ASN A 398 -13.43 -33.64 12.60
N THR A 399 -12.43 -34.52 12.71
CA THR A 399 -11.18 -34.27 13.40
C THR A 399 -10.00 -34.41 12.44
N PHE A 400 -9.09 -33.44 12.46
CA PHE A 400 -7.93 -33.35 11.60
C PHE A 400 -6.68 -33.22 12.46
N SER A 401 -5.63 -33.95 12.09
CA SER A 401 -4.28 -33.79 12.60
C SER A 401 -3.39 -33.74 11.37
N LEU A 402 -2.97 -32.55 10.94
CA LEU A 402 -2.32 -32.36 9.64
C LEU A 402 -0.85 -32.82 9.75
N GLY A 403 -0.11 -32.36 10.74
CA GLY A 403 1.15 -32.98 11.13
C GLY A 403 2.25 -31.96 11.31
N ALA A 404 3.20 -31.95 10.39
CA ALA A 404 4.23 -30.91 10.30
C ALA A 404 4.46 -30.66 8.80
N GLY A 405 4.92 -29.47 8.43
CA GLY A 405 4.89 -29.02 7.04
C GLY A 405 3.85 -27.92 6.86
N ASN A 406 3.76 -27.37 5.65
CA ASN A 406 2.84 -26.27 5.35
C ASN A 406 1.54 -26.87 4.81
N ASP A 407 0.57 -27.11 5.70
CA ASP A 407 -0.63 -27.87 5.37
C ASP A 407 -1.78 -26.95 4.95
N THR A 408 -2.61 -27.40 4.01
CA THR A 408 -3.84 -26.69 3.59
C THR A 408 -5.08 -27.54 3.83
N LEU A 409 -5.98 -27.07 4.67
CA LEU A 409 -7.26 -27.71 4.97
C LEU A 409 -8.44 -26.81 4.58
N THR A 410 -9.37 -27.33 3.78
CA THR A 410 -10.71 -26.76 3.59
C THR A 410 -11.77 -27.73 4.10
N ALA A 411 -12.35 -27.45 5.27
CA ALA A 411 -13.39 -28.25 5.91
C ALA A 411 -14.71 -27.47 6.11
N ARG A 412 -15.55 -27.39 5.08
CA ARG A 412 -16.72 -26.47 5.01
C ARG A 412 -17.86 -26.74 6.00
N GLY A 413 -17.85 -27.88 6.70
CA GLY A 413 -18.88 -28.19 7.71
C GLY A 413 -18.62 -27.54 9.07
N LEU A 414 -19.59 -27.64 9.96
CA LEU A 414 -19.54 -27.06 11.31
C LEU A 414 -18.88 -28.00 12.34
N ASN A 415 -18.42 -27.43 13.45
CA ASN A 415 -17.86 -28.16 14.59
C ASN A 415 -16.66 -29.07 14.23
N GLN A 416 -15.70 -28.53 13.50
CA GLN A 416 -14.43 -29.22 13.21
C GLN A 416 -13.49 -29.20 14.43
N THR A 417 -12.56 -30.15 14.49
CA THR A 417 -11.44 -30.11 15.42
C THR A 417 -10.16 -30.27 14.61
N VAL A 418 -9.34 -29.23 14.52
CA VAL A 418 -8.12 -29.20 13.71
C VAL A 418 -6.93 -29.05 14.65
N THR A 419 -5.90 -29.88 14.43
CA THR A 419 -4.55 -29.65 14.92
C THR A 419 -3.67 -29.59 13.70
N ALA A 420 -3.15 -28.41 13.38
CA ALA A 420 -2.40 -28.15 12.15
C ALA A 420 -0.97 -28.69 12.33
N GLY A 421 -0.12 -28.04 13.11
CA GLY A 421 1.18 -28.62 13.45
C GLY A 421 2.28 -27.60 13.68
N ASP A 422 3.51 -27.98 13.35
CA ASP A 422 4.57 -27.00 13.12
C ASP A 422 4.63 -26.75 11.60
N GLY A 423 4.58 -25.48 11.17
CA GLY A 423 4.59 -25.09 9.76
C GLY A 423 3.69 -23.88 9.50
N ASP A 424 3.70 -23.37 8.27
CA ASP A 424 2.83 -22.27 7.86
C ASP A 424 1.52 -22.85 7.28
N ASP A 425 0.51 -22.99 8.14
CA ASP A 425 -0.71 -23.74 7.81
C ASP A 425 -1.87 -22.85 7.35
N ILE A 426 -2.66 -23.33 6.38
CA ILE A 426 -3.89 -22.67 5.89
C ILE A 426 -5.10 -23.53 6.28
N VAL A 427 -5.99 -23.01 7.13
CA VAL A 427 -7.16 -23.74 7.65
C VAL A 427 -8.44 -22.97 7.39
N SER A 428 -9.28 -23.45 6.47
CA SER A 428 -10.62 -22.90 6.22
C SER A 428 -11.71 -23.84 6.73
N ILE A 429 -12.55 -23.41 7.67
CA ILE A 429 -13.61 -24.23 8.26
C ILE A 429 -14.98 -23.54 8.29
N GLY A 430 -16.04 -24.32 8.53
CA GLY A 430 -17.33 -23.76 8.94
C GLY A 430 -17.23 -23.08 10.30
N SER A 431 -16.98 -23.89 11.33
CA SER A 431 -16.65 -23.48 12.71
C SER A 431 -16.01 -24.64 13.45
N GLY A 432 -15.45 -24.41 14.64
CA GLY A 432 -14.91 -25.47 15.47
C GLY A 432 -13.79 -25.04 16.39
N THR A 433 -12.86 -25.96 16.64
CA THR A 433 -11.62 -25.69 17.38
C THR A 433 -10.45 -25.91 16.45
N VAL A 434 -9.56 -24.93 16.35
CA VAL A 434 -8.34 -24.98 15.55
C VAL A 434 -7.16 -24.70 16.48
N ASP A 435 -6.23 -25.64 16.51
CA ASP A 435 -4.92 -25.49 17.14
C ASP A 435 -3.89 -25.42 16.01
N LEU A 436 -3.37 -24.23 15.76
CA LEU A 436 -2.47 -23.94 14.65
C LEU A 436 -1.04 -24.40 14.94
N GLY A 437 -0.65 -24.46 16.22
CA GLY A 437 0.73 -24.74 16.61
C GLY A 437 1.64 -23.55 16.26
N GLY A 438 2.86 -23.81 15.77
CA GLY A 438 3.84 -22.74 15.50
C GLY A 438 4.15 -22.57 14.02
N GLY A 439 4.52 -21.36 13.60
CA GLY A 439 4.64 -20.95 12.20
C GLY A 439 3.71 -19.79 11.89
N ASP A 440 3.76 -19.25 10.68
CA ASP A 440 2.92 -18.12 10.28
C ASP A 440 1.62 -18.66 9.65
N ASN A 441 0.57 -18.80 10.46
CA ASN A 441 -0.61 -19.54 10.05
C ASN A 441 -1.75 -18.63 9.60
N PHE A 442 -2.65 -19.20 8.79
CA PHE A 442 -3.85 -18.54 8.32
C PHE A 442 -5.08 -19.41 8.60
N VAL A 443 -6.05 -18.87 9.33
CA VAL A 443 -7.32 -19.55 9.58
C VAL A 443 -8.51 -18.69 9.18
N THR A 444 -9.46 -19.31 8.47
CA THR A 444 -10.78 -18.75 8.25
C THR A 444 -11.90 -19.63 8.78
N ALA A 445 -12.90 -18.98 9.35
CA ALA A 445 -14.14 -19.61 9.78
C ALA A 445 -15.35 -18.80 9.31
N SER A 446 -16.40 -19.49 8.85
CA SER A 446 -17.53 -18.84 8.14
C SER A 446 -18.80 -18.68 8.96
N ASP A 447 -19.13 -19.62 9.86
CA ASP A 447 -20.33 -19.52 10.71
C ASP A 447 -20.23 -20.38 11.98
N GLY A 448 -20.51 -19.77 13.12
CA GLY A 448 -20.64 -20.44 14.42
C GLY A 448 -19.44 -20.18 15.33
N SER A 449 -19.58 -20.60 16.59
CA SER A 449 -18.54 -20.33 17.58
C SER A 449 -17.26 -21.09 17.25
N THR A 450 -16.16 -20.36 17.19
CA THR A 450 -14.85 -20.87 16.79
C THR A 450 -13.82 -20.56 17.86
N THR A 451 -12.99 -21.55 18.20
CA THR A 451 -11.85 -21.37 19.09
C THR A 451 -10.57 -21.55 18.29
N VAL A 452 -9.65 -20.60 18.37
CA VAL A 452 -8.35 -20.65 17.72
C VAL A 452 -7.26 -20.50 18.77
N THR A 453 -6.27 -21.39 18.73
CA THR A 453 -5.02 -21.25 19.47
C THR A 453 -3.84 -21.33 18.53
N ALA A 454 -2.84 -20.51 18.75
CA ALA A 454 -1.53 -20.58 18.10
C ALA A 454 -0.41 -20.38 19.13
N ASP A 455 0.79 -20.81 18.77
CA ASP A 455 2.00 -20.72 19.60
C ASP A 455 2.82 -19.47 19.23
N ALA A 456 3.80 -19.59 18.33
CA ALA A 456 4.64 -18.47 17.92
C ALA A 456 4.68 -18.37 16.40
N GLY A 457 4.60 -17.15 15.88
CA GLY A 457 4.51 -16.83 14.46
C GLY A 457 3.56 -15.67 14.23
N ASN A 458 3.55 -15.12 13.02
CA ASN A 458 2.66 -14.05 12.64
C ASN A 458 1.36 -14.66 12.10
N ASP A 459 0.38 -14.85 12.98
CA ASP A 459 -0.83 -15.58 12.64
C ASP A 459 -1.97 -14.65 12.18
N THR A 460 -2.75 -15.13 11.20
CA THR A 460 -3.96 -14.46 10.72
C THR A 460 -5.21 -15.28 11.04
N VAL A 461 -6.16 -14.68 11.76
CA VAL A 461 -7.42 -15.31 12.18
C VAL A 461 -8.61 -14.51 11.68
N ASN A 462 -9.40 -15.08 10.77
CA ASN A 462 -10.55 -14.42 10.17
C ASN A 462 -11.84 -15.20 10.43
N LEU A 463 -12.73 -14.64 11.25
CA LEU A 463 -14.09 -15.14 11.45
C LEU A 463 -15.08 -14.20 10.77
N VAL A 464 -15.98 -14.75 9.95
CA VAL A 464 -17.06 -13.97 9.32
C VAL A 464 -18.19 -13.72 10.32
N LYS A 465 -18.63 -14.78 11.03
CA LYS A 465 -19.78 -14.73 11.94
C LYS A 465 -19.76 -15.84 12.99
N GLY A 466 -20.21 -15.50 14.20
CA GLY A 466 -20.24 -16.38 15.37
C GLY A 466 -19.31 -15.84 16.46
N ASP A 467 -19.32 -16.46 17.65
CA ASP A 467 -18.46 -16.02 18.74
C ASP A 467 -17.04 -16.60 18.56
N LEU A 468 -16.02 -15.74 18.41
CA LEU A 468 -14.61 -16.09 18.38
C LEU A 468 -14.05 -16.20 19.80
N THR A 469 -13.24 -17.23 20.05
CA THR A 469 -12.28 -17.26 21.17
C THR A 469 -10.89 -17.51 20.61
N ALA A 470 -10.06 -16.48 20.52
CA ALA A 470 -8.72 -16.55 19.96
C ALA A 470 -7.65 -16.31 21.03
N ASN A 471 -6.58 -17.10 21.01
CA ASN A 471 -5.34 -16.86 21.75
C ASN A 471 -4.17 -17.18 20.81
N VAL A 472 -3.57 -16.15 20.21
CA VAL A 472 -2.67 -16.31 19.06
C VAL A 472 -1.18 -16.20 19.39
N GLY A 473 -0.81 -15.84 20.62
CA GLY A 473 0.54 -16.11 21.13
C GLY A 473 1.57 -15.04 20.81
N GLU A 474 2.81 -15.42 20.47
CA GLU A 474 3.90 -14.46 20.17
C GLU A 474 4.00 -14.21 18.66
N GLY A 475 4.15 -12.96 18.23
CA GLY A 475 4.26 -12.56 16.83
C GLY A 475 3.39 -11.33 16.54
N ASP A 476 3.50 -10.79 15.33
CA ASP A 476 2.67 -9.68 14.87
C ASP A 476 1.41 -10.26 14.21
N ASN A 477 0.34 -10.41 14.99
CA ASN A 477 -0.85 -11.17 14.57
C ASN A 477 -1.93 -10.26 13.97
N HIS A 478 -2.74 -10.82 13.06
CA HIS A 478 -3.92 -10.14 12.49
C HIS A 478 -5.19 -10.93 12.80
N ILE A 479 -6.07 -10.35 13.60
CA ILE A 479 -7.34 -10.98 13.99
C ILE A 479 -8.52 -10.15 13.48
N THR A 480 -9.43 -10.77 12.72
CA THR A 480 -10.73 -10.23 12.35
C THR A 480 -11.82 -11.12 12.96
N SER A 481 -12.58 -10.60 13.92
CA SER A 481 -13.52 -11.42 14.70
C SER A 481 -14.91 -11.56 14.08
N GLY A 482 -15.28 -10.65 13.17
CA GLY A 482 -16.59 -10.66 12.52
C GLY A 482 -17.73 -10.33 13.51
N ALA A 483 -18.95 -10.82 13.23
CA ALA A 483 -20.10 -10.58 14.12
C ALA A 483 -20.25 -11.67 15.19
N GLY A 484 -20.24 -11.31 16.47
CA GLY A 484 -20.32 -12.23 17.61
C GLY A 484 -19.98 -11.53 18.93
N ASP A 485 -20.14 -12.23 20.05
CA ASP A 485 -19.52 -11.79 21.31
C ASP A 485 -18.12 -12.42 21.39
N ASP A 486 -17.10 -11.68 20.95
CA ASP A 486 -15.77 -12.23 20.72
C ASP A 486 -14.81 -12.04 21.90
N MET A 487 -13.87 -12.98 22.08
CA MET A 487 -12.81 -12.90 23.07
C MET A 487 -11.46 -13.17 22.40
N VAL A 488 -10.60 -12.15 22.36
CA VAL A 488 -9.28 -12.21 21.71
C VAL A 488 -8.19 -11.93 22.74
N THR A 489 -7.18 -12.79 22.75
CA THR A 489 -5.89 -12.54 23.38
C THR A 489 -4.84 -12.55 22.27
N ALA A 490 -4.28 -11.39 21.95
CA ALA A 490 -3.35 -11.23 20.83
C ALA A 490 -1.96 -11.77 21.24
N GLY A 491 -1.32 -11.13 22.22
CA GLY A 491 -0.23 -11.75 22.98
C GLY A 491 0.98 -10.85 23.06
N SER A 492 2.07 -11.14 22.36
CA SER A 492 3.19 -10.20 22.30
C SER A 492 3.67 -10.00 20.87
N GLY A 493 3.90 -8.76 20.49
CA GLY A 493 4.15 -8.34 19.12
C GLY A 493 3.26 -7.16 18.78
N ASP A 494 3.42 -6.59 17.60
CA ASP A 494 2.60 -5.46 17.16
C ASP A 494 1.34 -6.02 16.48
N ASP A 495 0.28 -6.24 17.25
CA ASP A 495 -0.92 -6.95 16.79
C ASP A 495 -1.98 -6.02 16.19
N ILE A 496 -2.74 -6.51 15.20
CA ILE A 496 -3.88 -5.83 14.60
C ILE A 496 -5.17 -6.60 14.88
N VAL A 497 -6.11 -5.97 15.60
CA VAL A 497 -7.41 -6.58 15.93
C VAL A 497 -8.57 -5.78 15.36
N HIS A 498 -9.27 -6.38 14.40
CA HIS A 498 -10.54 -5.92 13.83
C HIS A 498 -11.69 -6.61 14.56
N ALA A 499 -12.20 -5.96 15.61
CA ALA A 499 -13.35 -6.44 16.36
C ALA A 499 -14.64 -6.02 15.66
N GLY A 500 -15.39 -6.99 15.16
CA GLY A 500 -16.65 -6.71 14.49
C GLY A 500 -17.82 -6.54 15.47
N ALA A 501 -19.03 -6.87 15.02
CA ALA A 501 -20.26 -6.52 15.72
C ALA A 501 -20.52 -7.40 16.95
N GLY A 502 -20.73 -6.81 18.13
CA GLY A 502 -21.21 -7.53 19.32
C GLY A 502 -20.52 -7.06 20.60
N ASN A 503 -20.53 -7.87 21.66
CA ASN A 503 -19.84 -7.53 22.91
C ASN A 503 -18.49 -8.23 22.97
N ASN A 504 -17.45 -7.49 22.60
CA ASN A 504 -16.11 -8.05 22.42
C ASN A 504 -15.23 -7.77 23.65
N THR A 505 -14.32 -8.68 23.95
CA THR A 505 -13.29 -8.54 24.97
C THR A 505 -11.94 -8.80 24.35
N LEU A 506 -11.09 -7.78 24.28
CA LEU A 506 -9.76 -7.85 23.69
C LEU A 506 -8.70 -7.66 24.78
N ASP A 507 -7.70 -8.52 24.80
CA ASP A 507 -6.47 -8.40 25.58
C ASP A 507 -5.31 -8.36 24.56
N LEU A 508 -4.72 -7.19 24.37
CA LEU A 508 -3.71 -6.99 23.33
C LEU A 508 -2.34 -7.52 23.77
N GLY A 509 -2.08 -7.55 25.08
CA GLY A 509 -0.76 -7.89 25.58
C GLY A 509 0.30 -6.84 25.21
N GLY A 510 1.52 -7.25 24.88
CA GLY A 510 2.65 -6.31 24.73
C GLY A 510 3.01 -6.02 23.28
N GLY A 511 3.42 -4.80 22.96
CA GLY A 511 3.73 -4.32 21.61
C GLY A 511 2.91 -3.08 21.29
N ASN A 512 3.10 -2.51 20.11
CA ASN A 512 2.34 -1.37 19.61
C ASN A 512 1.14 -1.89 18.80
N ASN A 513 -0.02 -2.01 19.44
CA ASN A 513 -1.15 -2.72 18.84
C ASN A 513 -2.12 -1.75 18.17
N THR A 514 -2.80 -2.20 17.11
CA THR A 514 -3.89 -1.45 16.48
C THR A 514 -5.22 -2.14 16.67
N VAL A 515 -6.21 -1.42 17.22
CA VAL A 515 -7.58 -1.92 17.36
C VAL A 515 -8.52 -1.13 16.46
N ASN A 516 -9.23 -1.86 15.60
CA ASN A 516 -10.30 -1.33 14.78
C ASN A 516 -11.64 -1.92 15.20
N THR A 517 -12.56 -1.06 15.61
CA THR A 517 -13.93 -1.46 16.05
C THR A 517 -15.01 -1.01 15.08
N ILE A 518 -14.60 -0.52 13.91
CA ILE A 518 -15.48 0.09 12.93
C ILE A 518 -15.80 -0.96 11.89
N VAL A 519 -17.10 -1.14 11.64
CA VAL A 519 -17.59 -2.09 10.65
C VAL A 519 -18.23 -1.35 9.48
N ASN A 520 -18.11 -1.94 8.30
CA ASN A 520 -18.81 -1.46 7.11
C ASN A 520 -20.28 -1.93 7.16
N GLN A 521 -21.22 -0.98 7.13
CA GLN A 521 -22.64 -1.23 6.89
C GLN A 521 -23.10 -0.57 5.58
N GLY A 522 -22.68 -1.14 4.45
CA GLY A 522 -23.01 -0.64 3.11
C GLY A 522 -22.16 0.57 2.73
N ASN A 523 -22.73 1.78 2.83
CA ASN A 523 -22.02 3.02 2.47
C ASN A 523 -21.49 3.79 3.70
N PHE A 524 -21.65 3.22 4.90
CA PHE A 524 -21.30 3.88 6.15
C PHE A 524 -20.38 2.99 7.00
N LEU A 525 -19.33 3.60 7.53
CA LEU A 525 -18.48 3.05 8.55
C LEU A 525 -19.07 3.43 9.91
N VAL A 526 -19.40 2.45 10.75
CA VAL A 526 -20.01 2.70 12.06
C VAL A 526 -19.42 1.79 13.12
N SER A 527 -19.29 2.30 14.35
CA SER A 527 -19.05 1.44 15.51
C SER A 527 -20.38 0.86 15.99
N ILE A 528 -20.42 -0.45 16.23
CA ILE A 528 -21.60 -1.14 16.79
C ILE A 528 -21.17 -2.17 17.84
N GLY A 529 -21.99 -2.33 18.89
CA GLY A 529 -21.69 -3.26 19.98
C GLY A 529 -20.75 -2.66 21.04
N GLN A 530 -20.48 -3.41 22.10
CA GLN A 530 -19.64 -2.93 23.20
C GLN A 530 -18.31 -3.67 23.19
N THR A 531 -17.21 -2.98 22.88
CA THR A 531 -15.89 -3.59 22.89
C THR A 531 -15.15 -3.15 24.15
N THR A 532 -14.71 -4.09 24.98
CA THR A 532 -13.79 -3.83 26.09
C THR A 532 -12.39 -4.21 25.66
N VAL A 533 -11.47 -3.26 25.71
CA VAL A 533 -10.05 -3.46 25.37
C VAL A 533 -9.22 -3.33 26.64
N THR A 534 -8.35 -4.30 26.88
CA THR A 534 -7.27 -4.21 27.87
C THR A 534 -5.98 -4.02 27.11
N THR A 535 -5.37 -2.85 27.25
CA THR A 535 -4.02 -2.61 26.75
C THR A 535 -3.02 -3.30 27.64
N GLY A 536 -1.86 -3.66 27.08
CA GLY A 536 -0.71 -4.09 27.87
C GLY A 536 0.36 -3.02 27.91
N SER A 537 1.44 -3.19 27.16
CA SER A 537 2.58 -2.27 27.15
C SER A 537 2.97 -1.95 25.73
N GLY A 538 3.26 -0.69 25.43
CA GLY A 538 3.56 -0.21 24.08
C GLY A 538 2.66 0.96 23.75
N SER A 539 2.84 1.55 22.57
CA SER A 539 1.99 2.62 22.05
C SER A 539 0.85 2.00 21.24
N ASP A 540 -0.36 1.94 21.82
CA ASP A 540 -1.51 1.33 21.16
C ASP A 540 -2.35 2.37 20.41
N THR A 541 -2.84 2.03 19.21
CA THR A 541 -3.69 2.89 18.38
C THR A 541 -5.12 2.38 18.32
N PHE A 542 -6.08 3.25 18.63
CA PHE A 542 -7.51 2.96 18.62
C PHE A 542 -8.22 3.68 17.47
N ARG A 543 -8.67 2.92 16.47
CA ARG A 543 -9.48 3.44 15.37
C ARG A 543 -10.95 3.47 15.79
N LEU A 544 -11.48 4.66 16.01
CA LEU A 544 -12.81 4.92 16.54
C LEU A 544 -13.71 5.60 15.49
N GLY A 545 -15.00 5.26 15.51
CA GLY A 545 -16.00 5.85 14.62
C GLY A 545 -17.31 6.10 15.36
N ALA A 546 -18.20 6.89 14.76
CA ALA A 546 -19.51 7.18 15.33
C ALA A 546 -20.45 6.00 15.14
N GLY A 547 -21.47 5.95 15.98
CA GLY A 547 -22.45 4.89 15.98
C GLY A 547 -22.91 4.55 17.39
N GLU A 548 -23.70 3.50 17.47
CA GLU A 548 -24.28 3.02 18.74
C GLU A 548 -23.29 2.15 19.53
N GLY A 549 -22.12 1.85 18.95
CA GLY A 549 -21.06 1.09 19.60
C GLY A 549 -20.26 1.93 20.58
N ILE A 550 -19.76 1.29 21.65
CA ILE A 550 -18.94 1.96 22.67
C ILE A 550 -17.68 1.14 22.88
N VAL A 551 -16.51 1.79 22.78
CA VAL A 551 -15.23 1.19 23.14
C VAL A 551 -14.86 1.57 24.57
N THR A 552 -14.68 0.58 25.43
CA THR A 552 -14.21 0.77 26.80
C THR A 552 -12.76 0.32 26.90
N ILE A 553 -11.85 1.24 27.15
CA ILE A 553 -10.41 0.98 27.22
C ILE A 553 -10.01 0.91 28.70
N THR A 554 -9.32 -0.16 29.04
CA THR A 554 -8.74 -0.38 30.36
C THR A 554 -7.22 -0.39 30.22
N ASN A 555 -6.56 0.24 31.19
CA ASN A 555 -5.09 0.42 31.22
C ASN A 555 -4.51 1.39 30.17
N TYR A 556 -5.32 2.31 29.62
CA TYR A 556 -4.83 3.41 28.78
C TYR A 556 -3.64 4.14 29.42
N ASP A 557 -2.60 4.37 28.63
CA ASP A 557 -1.45 5.19 29.02
C ASP A 557 -1.19 6.34 28.04
N ALA A 558 -0.25 7.22 28.37
CA ALA A 558 -0.01 8.46 27.62
C ALA A 558 0.67 8.22 26.25
N SER A 559 1.10 7.01 25.96
CA SER A 559 1.71 6.63 24.69
C SER A 559 0.70 6.05 23.69
N ASP A 560 -0.54 5.81 24.13
CA ASP A 560 -1.65 5.36 23.29
C ASP A 560 -2.26 6.51 22.47
N ARG A 561 -2.85 6.22 21.31
CA ARG A 561 -3.39 7.20 20.37
C ARG A 561 -4.78 6.84 19.84
N PHE A 562 -5.55 7.86 19.46
CA PHE A 562 -6.87 7.73 18.87
C PHE A 562 -6.87 8.19 17.42
N GLU A 563 -7.32 7.34 16.51
CA GLU A 563 -7.58 7.70 15.12
C GLU A 563 -9.10 7.73 14.91
N LEU A 564 -9.64 8.84 14.39
CA LEU A 564 -11.08 8.96 14.14
C LEU A 564 -11.41 8.72 12.67
N VAL A 565 -12.27 7.74 12.39
CA VAL A 565 -12.60 7.31 11.02
C VAL A 565 -14.12 7.35 10.76
N GLY A 566 -14.52 7.75 9.55
CA GLY A 566 -15.89 7.50 9.03
C GLY A 566 -17.01 8.48 9.46
N LEU A 567 -16.69 9.58 10.14
CA LEU A 567 -17.66 10.47 10.80
C LEU A 567 -18.43 11.46 9.89
N LYS A 568 -18.68 11.12 8.62
CA LYS A 568 -19.03 12.09 7.56
C LYS A 568 -20.52 12.50 7.43
N SER A 569 -21.48 11.90 8.13
CA SER A 569 -22.90 12.17 7.79
C SER A 569 -23.45 13.50 8.29
N ASP A 570 -22.91 14.08 9.37
CA ASP A 570 -23.47 15.30 10.00
C ASP A 570 -22.51 16.48 10.14
N PHE A 571 -21.20 16.29 9.90
CA PHE A 571 -20.19 17.35 10.01
C PHE A 571 -19.75 17.86 8.64
N SER A 572 -19.98 19.16 8.40
CA SER A 572 -19.53 19.87 7.20
C SER A 572 -18.06 20.29 7.36
N GLY A 573 -17.11 19.34 7.33
CA GLY A 573 -15.67 19.62 7.42
C GLY A 573 -14.82 18.40 7.80
N ILE A 574 -13.49 18.56 7.79
CA ILE A 574 -12.55 17.67 8.48
C ILE A 574 -12.78 17.88 9.99
N LEU A 575 -12.91 16.81 10.76
CA LEU A 575 -13.12 16.90 12.20
C LEU A 575 -11.83 17.32 12.90
N GLY A 576 -11.93 18.30 13.78
CA GLY A 576 -10.83 18.69 14.66
C GLY A 576 -11.08 18.26 16.10
N PHE A 577 -10.05 18.37 16.95
CA PHE A 577 -10.18 18.10 18.39
C PHE A 577 -11.29 18.94 19.06
N SER A 578 -11.59 20.13 18.52
CA SER A 578 -12.68 20.99 19.00
C SER A 578 -14.08 20.41 18.81
N ASP A 579 -14.23 19.41 17.93
CA ASP A 579 -15.47 18.69 17.72
C ASP A 579 -15.66 17.56 18.74
N LEU A 580 -14.71 17.35 19.65
CA LEU A 580 -14.81 16.38 20.74
C LEU A 580 -15.20 17.04 22.06
N ALA A 581 -15.91 16.29 22.90
CA ALA A 581 -16.10 16.62 24.30
C ALA A 581 -15.51 15.52 25.18
N ILE A 582 -14.46 15.89 25.92
CA ILE A 582 -13.77 15.05 26.91
C ILE A 582 -14.40 15.30 28.28
N ILE A 583 -15.08 14.29 28.83
CA ILE A 583 -15.95 14.44 30.01
C ILE A 583 -15.47 13.50 31.12
N GLN A 584 -15.18 14.04 32.30
CA GLN A 584 -14.94 13.22 33.48
C GLN A 584 -16.25 12.66 34.05
N GLU A 585 -16.39 11.33 34.09
CA GLU A 585 -17.48 10.62 34.76
C GLU A 585 -16.95 9.73 35.90
N GLY A 586 -17.05 10.21 37.13
CA GLY A 586 -16.56 9.45 38.28
C GLY A 586 -15.03 9.36 38.28
N ALA A 587 -14.49 8.17 38.07
CA ALA A 587 -13.05 7.94 37.91
C ALA A 587 -12.64 7.77 36.44
N ASP A 588 -13.60 7.70 35.53
CA ASP A 588 -13.41 7.37 34.13
C ASP A 588 -13.56 8.61 33.26
N THR A 589 -12.96 8.60 32.07
CA THR A 589 -13.10 9.65 31.06
C THR A 589 -13.97 9.16 29.92
N VAL A 590 -14.90 9.98 29.45
CA VAL A 590 -15.80 9.68 28.34
C VAL A 590 -15.50 10.65 27.21
N ILE A 591 -15.18 10.12 26.02
CA ILE A 591 -14.91 10.86 24.80
C ILE A 591 -16.18 10.80 23.95
N THR A 592 -16.75 11.96 23.65
CA THR A 592 -17.99 12.08 22.87
C THR A 592 -17.81 13.01 21.69
N LEU A 593 -18.64 12.84 20.66
CA LEU A 593 -18.68 13.76 19.53
C LEU A 593 -19.62 14.94 19.86
N ALA A 594 -19.07 16.14 19.88
CA ALA A 594 -19.77 17.32 20.35
C ALA A 594 -20.95 17.66 19.44
N GLY A 595 -22.13 17.79 20.05
CA GLY A 595 -23.36 18.09 19.32
C GLY A 595 -24.12 16.86 18.80
N THR A 596 -23.60 15.65 19.02
CA THR A 596 -24.33 14.39 18.82
C THR A 596 -24.57 13.68 20.16
N ASP A 597 -25.26 12.52 20.11
CA ASP A 597 -25.42 11.64 21.26
C ASP A 597 -24.37 10.49 21.25
N ASP A 598 -23.39 10.53 20.33
CA ASP A 598 -22.41 9.46 20.12
C ASP A 598 -21.31 9.48 21.19
N VAL A 599 -21.02 8.31 21.76
CA VAL A 599 -19.90 8.07 22.67
C VAL A 599 -18.86 7.26 21.91
N LEU A 600 -17.67 7.83 21.70
CA LEU A 600 -16.60 7.19 20.93
C LEU A 600 -15.83 6.20 21.80
N ALA A 601 -15.44 6.64 23.01
CA ALA A 601 -14.69 5.81 23.94
C ALA A 601 -14.92 6.16 25.41
N ILE A 602 -14.70 5.17 26.28
CA ILE A 602 -14.66 5.30 27.74
C ILE A 602 -13.32 4.79 28.24
N LEU A 603 -12.52 5.66 28.85
CA LEU A 603 -11.22 5.33 29.43
C LEU A 603 -11.36 5.10 30.93
N GLN A 604 -11.16 3.86 31.37
CA GLN A 604 -11.33 3.50 32.78
C GLN A 604 -10.18 3.98 33.66
N ASN A 605 -10.52 4.62 34.78
CA ASN A 605 -9.56 5.16 35.75
C ASN A 605 -8.58 6.20 35.17
N VAL A 606 -8.93 6.84 34.05
CA VAL A 606 -8.15 7.93 33.44
C VAL A 606 -8.79 9.27 33.80
N SER A 607 -7.94 10.24 34.13
CA SER A 607 -8.35 11.62 34.38
C SER A 607 -8.60 12.33 33.05
N ALA A 608 -9.71 13.08 32.93
CA ALA A 608 -10.03 13.81 31.71
C ALA A 608 -8.95 14.86 31.35
N ASP A 609 -8.29 15.43 32.36
CA ASP A 609 -7.16 16.36 32.20
C ASP A 609 -5.91 15.69 31.58
N ALA A 610 -5.88 14.36 31.45
CA ALA A 610 -4.79 13.63 30.80
C ALA A 610 -5.03 13.43 29.30
N ILE A 611 -6.20 13.82 28.77
CA ILE A 611 -6.56 13.68 27.36
C ILE A 611 -6.59 15.06 26.71
N ASN A 612 -5.83 15.22 25.64
CA ASN A 612 -5.57 16.45 24.90
C ASN A 612 -5.50 16.16 23.39
N SER A 613 -5.24 17.18 22.56
CA SER A 613 -5.19 17.04 21.10
C SER A 613 -4.10 16.09 20.62
N GLY A 614 -2.96 16.00 21.31
CA GLY A 614 -1.86 15.08 20.98
C GLY A 614 -2.16 13.60 21.23
N ASP A 615 -3.27 13.27 21.91
CA ASP A 615 -3.74 11.89 22.02
C ASP A 615 -4.52 11.44 20.75
N PHE A 616 -4.71 12.34 19.77
CA PHE A 616 -5.50 12.09 18.56
C PHE A 616 -4.67 12.37 17.30
N GLU A 617 -4.71 11.46 16.34
CA GLU A 617 -4.06 11.59 15.03
C GLU A 617 -5.01 12.32 14.07
N LEU A 618 -5.11 13.65 14.18
CA LEU A 618 -6.05 14.48 13.43
C LEU A 618 -5.34 15.67 12.76
N GLY A 619 -5.01 15.53 11.47
CA GLY A 619 -4.43 16.65 10.71
C GLY A 619 -5.29 17.92 10.73
N GLN A 620 -4.66 19.05 11.04
CA GLN A 620 -5.23 20.38 11.23
C GLN A 620 -4.72 21.37 10.18
N THR A 621 -5.46 22.47 10.00
CA THR A 621 -4.94 23.68 9.34
C THR A 621 -5.16 24.88 10.25
N LEU A 622 -4.08 25.47 10.77
CA LEU A 622 -4.10 26.55 11.76
C LEU A 622 -3.46 27.82 11.20
N VAL A 623 -4.08 28.98 11.49
CA VAL A 623 -3.56 30.31 11.10
C VAL A 623 -3.68 31.29 12.27
N GLY A 624 -2.56 31.83 12.77
CA GLY A 624 -2.48 32.72 13.94
C GLY A 624 -2.98 34.15 13.68
N GLY A 625 -2.52 34.76 12.59
CA GLY A 625 -2.90 36.11 12.16
C GLY A 625 -1.84 37.16 12.53
N ASP A 626 -2.20 38.44 12.57
CA ASP A 626 -1.21 39.53 12.73
C ASP A 626 -0.73 39.77 14.20
N ALA A 627 -0.98 38.86 15.14
CA ALA A 627 -0.67 39.03 16.56
C ALA A 627 0.47 38.09 17.00
N ASP A 628 0.93 38.22 18.26
CA ASP A 628 1.79 37.18 18.83
C ASP A 628 0.88 36.03 19.29
N ASP A 629 0.90 34.90 18.59
CA ASP A 629 0.02 33.76 18.81
C ASP A 629 0.72 32.57 19.49
N THR A 630 -0.07 31.63 20.00
CA THR A 630 0.41 30.33 20.48
C THR A 630 -0.47 29.27 19.86
N LEU A 631 0.09 28.52 18.92
CA LEU A 631 -0.57 27.52 18.10
C LEU A 631 -0.04 26.14 18.48
N ASP A 632 -0.95 25.18 18.63
CA ASP A 632 -0.68 23.80 19.01
C ASP A 632 -1.61 22.93 18.17
N ALA A 633 -1.04 22.11 17.28
CA ALA A 633 -1.78 21.41 16.25
C ALA A 633 -2.17 19.98 16.66
N GLY A 634 -1.36 19.34 17.51
CA GLY A 634 -1.70 18.07 18.17
C GLY A 634 -1.01 16.88 17.51
N GLY A 635 -1.70 15.76 17.38
CA GLY A 635 -1.19 14.64 16.57
C GLY A 635 -1.76 14.68 15.15
N GLY A 636 -1.12 13.96 14.24
CA GLY A 636 -1.44 13.87 12.81
C GLY A 636 -0.76 14.94 11.97
N ASP A 637 -0.76 14.76 10.65
CA ASP A 637 -0.04 15.64 9.71
C ASP A 637 -0.71 17.03 9.62
N ASP A 638 -0.08 18.04 10.21
CA ASP A 638 -0.65 19.38 10.34
C ASP A 638 -0.09 20.41 9.35
N THR A 639 -0.85 21.47 9.07
CA THR A 639 -0.34 22.67 8.39
C THR A 639 -0.60 23.91 9.24
N VAL A 640 0.47 24.56 9.71
CA VAL A 640 0.36 25.69 10.66
C VAL A 640 1.09 26.92 10.14
N ALA A 641 0.40 28.07 10.13
CA ALA A 641 0.98 29.36 9.81
C ALA A 641 0.77 30.38 10.95
N GLY A 642 1.85 30.89 11.52
CA GLY A 642 1.82 31.97 12.51
C GLY A 642 1.33 33.30 11.92
N GLU A 643 1.72 33.58 10.68
CA GLU A 643 1.57 34.86 9.97
C GLU A 643 2.51 35.95 10.50
N SER A 644 2.02 37.05 11.05
CA SER A 644 2.87 38.18 11.46
C SER A 644 2.85 38.34 12.97
N GLY A 645 3.99 38.29 13.64
CA GLY A 645 4.06 38.44 15.09
C GLY A 645 4.96 37.37 15.69
N ASN A 646 5.39 37.54 16.94
CA ASN A 646 6.27 36.56 17.57
C ASN A 646 5.47 35.34 18.03
N ASP A 647 5.20 34.44 17.11
CA ASP A 647 4.39 33.26 17.34
C ASP A 647 5.16 32.19 18.12
N ILE A 648 4.41 31.28 18.75
CA ILE A 648 4.91 30.04 19.30
C ILE A 648 4.09 28.91 18.69
N ILE A 649 4.70 28.12 17.80
CA ILE A 649 4.02 27.03 17.10
C ILE A 649 4.54 25.69 17.62
N THR A 650 3.61 24.75 17.86
CA THR A 650 3.87 23.33 18.09
C THR A 650 3.03 22.57 17.06
N GLY A 651 3.66 21.81 16.17
CA GLY A 651 2.96 20.89 15.26
C GLY A 651 2.42 19.73 16.08
N GLY A 652 3.30 18.77 16.35
CA GLY A 652 3.15 17.85 17.47
C GLY A 652 3.75 16.52 17.09
N GLY A 653 2.93 15.51 16.80
CA GLY A 653 3.38 14.29 16.12
C GLY A 653 2.65 14.10 14.80
N GLY A 654 3.19 13.32 13.86
CA GLY A 654 2.78 13.35 12.45
C GLY A 654 3.73 14.20 11.62
N ASP A 655 3.64 14.12 10.29
CA ASP A 655 4.53 14.83 9.36
C ASP A 655 3.97 16.25 9.10
N ASP A 656 4.53 17.25 9.78
CA ASP A 656 3.95 18.60 9.85
C ASP A 656 4.55 19.59 8.83
N VAL A 657 3.76 20.60 8.42
CA VAL A 657 4.24 21.79 7.70
C VAL A 657 4.01 23.04 8.53
N LEU A 658 5.08 23.62 9.08
CA LEU A 658 5.04 24.73 10.02
C LEU A 658 5.72 25.99 9.46
N ARG A 659 5.10 27.17 9.63
CA ARG A 659 5.67 28.47 9.23
C ARG A 659 5.43 29.55 10.29
N GLY A 660 6.49 30.14 10.86
CA GLY A 660 6.39 31.34 11.71
C GLY A 660 7.55 31.58 12.69
N ASP A 661 7.55 32.75 13.33
CA ASP A 661 8.69 33.39 14.03
C ASP A 661 9.28 32.62 15.24
N ARG A 662 8.57 31.66 15.89
CA ARG A 662 9.23 30.70 16.82
C ARG A 662 8.50 29.38 16.86
N ASN A 663 9.24 28.30 16.63
CA ASN A 663 8.76 26.95 16.84
C ASN A 663 9.20 26.49 18.25
N SER A 664 8.22 26.08 19.04
CA SER A 664 8.43 25.74 20.44
C SER A 664 9.27 24.48 20.55
N ARG A 665 10.50 24.62 21.07
CA ARG A 665 11.22 23.50 21.68
C ARG A 665 10.50 23.13 22.97
N ASP A 666 9.44 22.34 22.87
CA ASP A 666 8.90 21.74 24.08
C ASP A 666 9.94 20.76 24.62
N ALA A 667 10.29 20.94 25.90
CA ALA A 667 11.18 20.05 26.62
C ALA A 667 10.40 18.84 27.19
N GLN A 668 9.23 18.51 26.63
CA GLN A 668 8.49 17.30 26.93
C GLN A 668 9.16 16.13 26.22
N THR A 669 10.11 15.52 26.93
CA THR A 669 10.71 14.25 26.52
C THR A 669 9.60 13.21 26.34
N GLY A 670 9.36 12.76 25.12
CA GLY A 670 8.48 11.63 24.80
C GLY A 670 7.20 11.94 24.00
N GLU A 671 7.05 13.12 23.40
CA GLU A 671 6.02 13.33 22.37
C GLU A 671 6.42 12.60 21.07
N PRO A 672 5.49 11.97 20.34
CA PRO A 672 5.76 11.46 18.99
C PRO A 672 6.14 12.61 18.07
N GLY A 673 7.16 12.44 17.22
CA GLY A 673 7.49 13.39 16.15
C GLY A 673 6.98 12.89 14.78
N GLY A 674 7.56 13.40 13.71
CA GLY A 674 7.34 13.02 12.31
C GLY A 674 8.41 13.65 11.42
N ASN A 675 8.31 13.48 10.11
CA ASN A 675 9.19 14.14 9.15
C ASN A 675 8.64 15.53 8.84
N ASP A 676 9.10 16.54 9.57
CA ASP A 676 8.53 17.87 9.55
C ASP A 676 9.20 18.78 8.50
N ILE A 677 8.44 19.74 7.98
CA ILE A 677 8.94 20.87 7.19
C ILE A 677 8.67 22.16 7.95
N ILE A 678 9.74 22.81 8.44
CA ILE A 678 9.63 23.95 9.34
C ILE A 678 10.35 25.18 8.78
N PHE A 679 9.63 26.29 8.64
CA PHE A 679 10.15 27.60 8.22
C PHE A 679 10.03 28.63 9.36
N GLY A 680 11.15 29.25 9.75
CA GLY A 680 11.22 30.31 10.77
C GLY A 680 10.63 31.65 10.32
N GLY A 681 10.79 32.01 9.05
CA GLY A 681 10.35 33.29 8.52
C GLY A 681 11.30 34.46 8.82
N ASP A 682 10.76 35.67 8.89
CA ASP A 682 11.56 36.87 9.17
C ASP A 682 11.77 37.01 10.69
N GLY A 683 12.99 36.88 11.22
CA GLY A 683 13.11 36.87 12.68
C GLY A 683 14.47 36.57 13.26
N ASN A 684 14.45 35.98 14.44
CA ASN A 684 15.60 35.50 15.20
C ASN A 684 15.01 34.35 15.99
N ASP A 685 15.03 33.19 15.37
CA ASP A 685 14.04 32.16 15.61
C ASP A 685 14.66 31.00 16.36
N ARG A 686 13.78 30.13 16.84
CA ARG A 686 14.14 28.90 17.53
C ARG A 686 13.34 27.80 16.90
N ILE A 687 14.03 26.80 16.36
CA ILE A 687 13.42 25.74 15.55
C ILE A 687 13.93 24.40 16.04
N GLY A 688 13.04 23.46 16.33
CA GLY A 688 13.38 22.09 16.70
C GLY A 688 12.53 21.10 15.91
N GLY A 689 13.15 20.15 15.23
CA GLY A 689 12.48 19.11 14.43
C GLY A 689 11.93 17.94 15.27
N LYS A 690 12.57 17.65 16.41
CA LYS A 690 12.23 16.57 17.34
C LYS A 690 12.69 15.20 16.83
N SER A 691 11.80 14.33 16.35
CA SER A 691 12.15 12.96 15.96
C SER A 691 11.54 12.64 14.63
N GLY A 692 12.33 12.13 13.69
CA GLY A 692 11.95 12.02 12.28
C GLY A 692 13.02 12.69 11.43
N ASN A 693 12.89 12.60 10.10
CA ASN A 693 13.84 13.21 9.19
C ASN A 693 13.29 14.56 8.74
N ASP A 694 13.81 15.65 9.32
CA ASP A 694 13.19 16.96 9.22
C ASP A 694 13.85 17.86 8.15
N ILE A 695 13.10 18.84 7.64
CA ILE A 695 13.59 19.95 6.81
C ILE A 695 13.36 21.26 7.55
N LEU A 696 14.44 21.88 8.03
CA LEU A 696 14.40 23.05 8.90
C LEU A 696 15.08 24.25 8.24
N SER A 697 14.33 25.34 8.04
CA SER A 697 14.84 26.63 7.53
C SER A 697 14.64 27.75 8.54
N GLY A 698 15.72 28.45 8.91
CA GLY A 698 15.69 29.69 9.70
C GLY A 698 15.18 30.89 8.92
N ASP A 699 15.28 30.86 7.59
CA ASP A 699 14.97 31.97 6.68
C ASP A 699 15.80 33.25 6.97
N ALA A 700 15.27 34.26 7.65
CA ALA A 700 15.92 35.56 7.75
C ALA A 700 16.15 36.04 9.18
N GLY A 701 17.37 35.88 9.67
CA GLY A 701 17.96 36.57 10.80
C GLY A 701 18.93 35.69 11.56
N ASP A 702 19.25 35.96 12.84
CA ASP A 702 20.19 35.08 13.57
C ASP A 702 19.42 34.02 14.37
N ASP A 703 19.38 32.79 13.86
CA ASP A 703 18.51 31.70 14.30
C ASP A 703 19.23 30.64 15.11
N TYR A 704 18.44 29.81 15.81
CA TYR A 704 18.91 28.64 16.52
C TYR A 704 18.08 27.42 16.13
N ILE A 705 18.68 26.48 15.42
CA ILE A 705 18.03 25.31 14.83
C ILE A 705 18.59 24.01 15.45
N TRP A 706 17.69 23.11 15.82
CA TRP A 706 17.95 21.76 16.32
C TRP A 706 17.25 20.74 15.41
N GLY A 707 18.01 19.82 14.81
CA GLY A 707 17.43 18.64 14.12
C GLY A 707 16.80 17.69 15.13
N ASP A 708 17.54 17.42 16.21
CA ASP A 708 17.23 16.51 17.31
C ASP A 708 17.46 15.03 16.98
N ALA A 709 16.55 14.26 16.39
CA ALA A 709 16.74 12.82 16.18
C ALA A 709 16.21 12.34 14.82
N GLY A 710 17.11 12.07 13.89
CA GLY A 710 16.81 11.54 12.57
C GLY A 710 17.79 12.13 11.56
N ASP A 711 17.63 11.81 10.28
CA ASP A 711 18.50 12.35 9.24
C ASP A 711 17.94 13.71 8.77
N ASP A 712 18.45 14.81 9.34
CA ASP A 712 17.82 16.14 9.18
C ASP A 712 18.52 17.04 8.13
N ILE A 713 17.77 17.94 7.51
CA ILE A 713 18.28 19.02 6.64
C ILE A 713 18.13 20.36 7.37
N LEU A 714 19.26 20.98 7.70
CA LEU A 714 19.29 22.25 8.45
C LEU A 714 19.82 23.39 7.58
N MET A 715 19.03 24.44 7.44
CA MET A 715 19.33 25.67 6.71
C MET A 715 19.19 26.89 7.63
N GLY A 716 20.28 27.61 7.87
CA GLY A 716 20.20 28.94 8.51
C GLY A 716 19.67 30.01 7.56
N VAL A 717 20.04 29.92 6.28
CA VAL A 717 19.76 30.93 5.25
C VAL A 717 20.40 32.27 5.65
N THR A 718 19.69 33.39 5.72
CA THR A 718 20.36 34.70 5.90
C THR A 718 20.49 35.07 7.36
N GLY A 719 21.70 35.03 7.92
CA GLY A 719 21.88 35.05 9.36
C GLY A 719 23.30 34.93 9.87
N ASN A 720 23.44 34.77 11.18
CA ASN A 720 24.61 34.11 11.76
C ASN A 720 24.07 33.08 12.73
N ASP A 721 23.81 31.90 12.19
CA ASP A 721 22.93 30.94 12.81
C ASP A 721 23.70 29.95 13.68
N ILE A 722 22.97 29.29 14.57
CA ILE A 722 23.48 28.18 15.36
C ILE A 722 22.71 26.93 14.96
N LEU A 723 23.40 25.98 14.36
CA LEU A 723 22.85 24.71 13.89
C LEU A 723 23.37 23.57 14.79
N VAL A 724 22.46 22.68 15.17
CA VAL A 724 22.74 21.48 15.98
C VAL A 724 22.01 20.33 15.32
N GLY A 725 22.76 19.31 14.89
CA GLY A 725 22.18 18.10 14.31
C GLY A 725 21.54 17.25 15.40
N ASP A 726 22.38 16.52 16.14
CA ASP A 726 21.98 15.64 17.24
C ASP A 726 22.31 16.25 18.62
N ASN A 727 21.35 16.24 19.56
CA ASN A 727 21.67 16.62 20.93
C ASN A 727 22.43 15.50 21.68
N ASP A 728 23.38 15.90 22.54
CA ASP A 728 24.26 15.14 23.47
C ASP A 728 23.55 14.14 24.43
N SER A 729 22.26 13.85 24.22
CA SER A 729 21.45 12.93 25.02
C SER A 729 20.50 12.03 24.22
N GLY A 730 20.86 11.60 23.00
CA GLY A 730 20.37 10.32 22.46
C GLY A 730 19.78 10.30 21.04
N GLY A 731 19.94 11.36 20.23
CA GLY A 731 19.65 11.29 18.79
C GLY A 731 20.71 10.48 18.04
N SER A 732 20.30 9.81 16.97
CA SER A 732 21.21 9.20 16.00
C SER A 732 20.70 9.57 14.62
N GLY A 733 21.49 10.30 13.86
CA GLY A 733 21.11 10.78 12.53
C GLY A 733 22.32 11.10 11.67
N SER A 734 22.13 11.19 10.36
CA SER A 734 23.10 11.67 9.38
C SER A 734 22.63 13.01 8.82
N ASP A 735 23.00 14.09 9.49
CA ASP A 735 22.47 15.42 9.18
C ASP A 735 23.16 16.10 7.99
N LEU A 736 22.41 16.97 7.33
CA LEU A 736 22.85 17.80 6.22
C LEU A 736 22.72 19.29 6.57
N PHE A 737 23.85 19.94 6.80
CA PHE A 737 23.91 21.39 7.04
C PHE A 737 24.13 22.13 5.71
N VAL A 738 23.13 22.86 5.22
CA VAL A 738 23.13 23.45 3.88
C VAL A 738 23.50 24.94 3.93
N PHE A 739 24.40 25.37 3.02
CA PHE A 739 24.86 26.75 2.91
C PHE A 739 24.85 27.27 1.46
N GLY A 740 24.45 28.53 1.29
CA GLY A 740 24.50 29.35 0.09
C GLY A 740 25.48 30.53 0.20
N ASN A 741 25.58 31.33 -0.85
CA ASN A 741 26.40 32.56 -0.85
C ASN A 741 25.64 33.72 -0.21
N GLY A 742 26.25 34.37 0.79
CA GLY A 742 25.66 35.54 1.44
C GLY A 742 24.68 35.23 2.56
N ASP A 743 24.56 33.95 2.92
CA ASP A 743 23.83 33.43 4.07
C ASP A 743 24.38 34.06 5.35
N GLY A 744 25.69 34.03 5.53
CA GLY A 744 26.36 34.72 6.63
C GLY A 744 27.43 33.84 7.25
N THR A 745 27.61 33.92 8.57
CA THR A 745 28.62 33.11 9.27
C THR A 745 27.97 32.29 10.38
N ASP A 746 27.67 31.05 10.04
CA ASP A 746 26.92 30.14 10.91
C ASP A 746 27.86 29.31 11.77
N THR A 747 27.31 28.66 12.79
CA THR A 747 28.05 27.84 13.73
C THR A 747 27.37 26.50 13.90
N ILE A 748 28.07 25.42 13.54
CA ILE A 748 27.63 24.05 13.81
C ILE A 748 28.29 23.56 15.11
N LEU A 749 27.50 23.08 16.08
CA LEU A 749 28.00 22.77 17.42
C LEU A 749 28.56 21.36 17.59
N ASP A 750 28.10 20.41 16.78
CA ASP A 750 28.14 18.97 17.05
C ASP A 750 28.53 18.09 15.85
N PHE A 751 28.79 18.69 14.69
CA PHE A 751 29.13 18.00 13.43
C PHE A 751 29.97 16.71 13.60
N GLU A 752 29.38 15.56 13.28
CA GLU A 752 30.01 14.24 13.32
C GLU A 752 30.66 13.87 11.98
N VAL A 753 31.99 13.88 11.95
CA VAL A 753 32.74 13.58 10.72
C VAL A 753 32.50 12.16 10.22
N GLY A 754 31.93 12.06 9.02
CA GLY A 754 31.71 10.79 8.32
C GLY A 754 30.31 10.21 8.54
N VAL A 755 29.52 10.86 9.38
CA VAL A 755 28.07 10.70 9.50
C VAL A 755 27.46 11.90 8.78
N ASP A 756 27.57 13.08 9.35
CA ASP A 756 27.03 14.34 8.82
C ASP A 756 27.72 14.83 7.54
N ARG A 757 26.97 15.68 6.83
CA ARG A 757 27.34 16.29 5.55
C ARG A 757 27.14 17.80 5.56
N ILE A 758 27.87 18.45 4.66
CA ILE A 758 27.72 19.87 4.37
C ILE A 758 27.13 20.03 2.97
N GLY A 759 25.93 20.57 2.89
CA GLY A 759 25.26 20.89 1.64
C GLY A 759 25.76 22.21 1.07
N LEU A 760 26.04 22.24 -0.23
CA LEU A 760 26.41 23.44 -0.96
C LEU A 760 25.35 23.71 -2.02
N MET A 761 24.70 24.87 -1.95
CA MET A 761 23.58 25.19 -2.82
C MET A 761 23.98 25.18 -4.31
N GLU A 762 23.21 24.42 -5.12
CA GLU A 762 23.48 24.21 -6.53
C GLU A 762 23.46 25.54 -7.29
N GLY A 763 24.46 25.73 -8.17
CA GLY A 763 24.61 26.96 -8.93
C GLY A 763 25.24 28.12 -8.16
N GLU A 764 25.41 27.99 -6.84
CA GLU A 764 26.06 29.01 -6.00
C GLU A 764 27.47 28.61 -5.57
N LEU A 765 27.63 27.40 -5.03
CA LEU A 765 28.86 26.92 -4.41
C LEU A 765 29.23 25.52 -4.91
N VAL A 766 30.53 25.27 -5.06
CA VAL A 766 31.07 23.90 -5.18
C VAL A 766 32.26 23.73 -4.23
N PHE A 767 32.60 22.49 -3.90
CA PHE A 767 33.73 22.19 -3.01
C PHE A 767 35.05 22.88 -3.42
N ALA A 768 35.27 23.06 -4.73
CA ALA A 768 36.46 23.72 -5.26
C ALA A 768 36.56 25.23 -4.91
N ASP A 769 35.45 25.86 -4.53
CA ASP A 769 35.41 27.27 -4.13
C ASP A 769 35.80 27.47 -2.66
N LEU A 770 35.82 26.39 -1.86
CA LEU A 770 35.96 26.46 -0.42
C LEU A 770 37.43 26.42 0.03
N SER A 771 37.66 27.06 1.17
CA SER A 771 38.92 27.07 1.92
C SER A 771 38.63 26.64 3.35
N LEU A 772 39.23 25.52 3.76
CA LEU A 772 39.06 24.97 5.10
C LEU A 772 40.26 25.39 5.95
N THR A 773 40.02 26.22 6.97
CA THR A 773 41.07 26.76 7.84
C THR A 773 40.84 26.36 9.29
N GLN A 774 41.85 25.74 9.91
CA GLN A 774 41.81 25.45 11.35
C GLN A 774 41.98 26.75 12.16
N ASP A 775 41.07 27.03 13.09
CA ASP A 775 41.21 28.05 14.12
C ASP A 775 40.96 27.48 15.52
N GLY A 776 42.03 27.34 16.31
CA GLY A 776 41.96 26.63 17.58
C GLY A 776 41.49 25.18 17.39
N ASP A 777 40.45 24.80 18.12
CA ASP A 777 39.82 23.47 18.03
C ASP A 777 38.75 23.40 16.92
N ASN A 778 38.42 24.52 16.26
CA ASN A 778 37.34 24.64 15.29
C ASN A 778 37.85 24.70 13.84
N THR A 779 36.96 24.38 12.89
CA THR A 779 37.21 24.58 11.46
C THR A 779 36.35 25.71 10.91
N LEU A 780 37.00 26.63 10.18
CA LEU A 780 36.34 27.69 9.42
C LEU A 780 36.18 27.25 7.96
N LEU A 781 34.95 27.28 7.46
CA LEU A 781 34.63 27.09 6.05
C LEU A 781 34.51 28.45 5.37
N GLY A 782 35.45 28.81 4.50
CA GLY A 782 35.44 30.10 3.82
C GLY A 782 35.43 30.02 2.30
N VAL A 783 34.79 30.96 1.62
CA VAL A 783 34.73 31.05 0.15
C VAL A 783 35.94 31.79 -0.39
N THR A 784 36.71 31.14 -1.27
CA THR A 784 38.00 31.65 -1.76
C THR A 784 37.84 32.91 -2.62
N SER A 785 36.73 33.03 -3.36
CA SER A 785 36.48 34.12 -4.30
C SER A 785 36.04 35.42 -3.60
N THR A 786 35.26 35.31 -2.52
CA THR A 786 34.68 36.44 -1.78
C THR A 786 35.45 36.75 -0.49
N GLY A 787 36.09 35.76 0.12
CA GLY A 787 36.73 35.85 1.44
C GLY A 787 35.73 35.76 2.61
N GLU A 788 34.49 35.40 2.32
CA GLU A 788 33.43 35.10 3.27
C GLU A 788 33.74 33.84 4.09
N THR A 789 33.21 33.76 5.31
CA THR A 789 33.21 32.54 6.13
C THR A 789 31.76 32.09 6.22
N LEU A 790 31.44 30.94 5.63
CA LEU A 790 30.09 30.36 5.62
C LEU A 790 29.76 29.77 6.99
N ALA A 791 30.66 28.93 7.52
CA ALA A 791 30.39 28.19 8.74
C ALA A 791 31.62 28.02 9.63
N VAL A 792 31.38 27.89 10.92
CA VAL A 792 32.32 27.51 11.97
C VAL A 792 31.89 26.16 12.54
N LEU A 793 32.62 25.10 12.21
CA LEU A 793 32.39 23.78 12.79
C LEU A 793 33.15 23.67 14.12
N GLN A 794 32.42 23.57 15.23
CA GLN A 794 33.03 23.50 16.55
C GLN A 794 33.67 22.14 16.80
N ASN A 795 34.87 22.16 17.40
CA ASN A 795 35.62 20.95 17.78
C ASN A 795 35.97 19.98 16.63
N VAL A 796 35.74 20.36 15.37
CA VAL A 796 36.10 19.57 14.19
C VAL A 796 37.49 19.96 13.69
N GLN A 797 38.30 18.95 13.37
CA GLN A 797 39.61 19.14 12.75
C GLN A 797 39.49 19.29 11.24
N ALA A 798 40.04 20.36 10.67
CA ALA A 798 39.96 20.63 9.23
C ALA A 798 40.58 19.53 8.37
N SER A 799 41.55 18.79 8.91
CA SER A 799 42.18 17.65 8.23
C SER A 799 41.30 16.40 8.13
N ALA A 800 40.19 16.36 8.87
CA ALA A 800 39.22 15.26 8.85
C ALA A 800 38.14 15.44 7.76
N LEU A 801 37.98 16.65 7.24
CA LEU A 801 37.02 16.98 6.19
C LEU A 801 37.63 16.79 4.80
N GLY A 802 36.87 16.17 3.90
CA GLY A 802 37.26 15.90 2.51
C GLY A 802 36.14 16.26 1.55
N ALA A 803 36.34 16.10 0.24
CA ALA A 803 35.25 16.31 -0.73
C ALA A 803 34.02 15.42 -0.43
N ASN A 804 34.25 14.24 0.17
CA ASN A 804 33.22 13.33 0.68
C ASN A 804 32.60 13.78 2.02
N SER A 805 32.82 14.99 2.49
CA SER A 805 32.07 15.63 3.59
C SER A 805 31.09 16.69 3.07
N PHE A 806 31.06 16.88 1.75
CA PHE A 806 30.23 17.87 1.09
C PHE A 806 29.43 17.25 -0.05
N GLU A 807 28.26 17.81 -0.31
CA GLU A 807 27.42 17.47 -1.45
C GLU A 807 26.78 18.73 -2.04
N ILE A 808 26.31 18.61 -3.28
CA ILE A 808 25.58 19.68 -3.95
C ILE A 808 24.11 19.43 -3.69
N VAL A 809 23.41 20.46 -3.22
CA VAL A 809 22.00 20.39 -2.86
C VAL A 809 21.22 21.33 -3.78
N PRO A 810 20.11 20.90 -4.42
CA PRO A 810 19.25 21.80 -5.18
C PRO A 810 18.70 22.92 -4.28
N ASP A 811 18.25 24.04 -4.86
CA ASP A 811 17.64 25.12 -4.09
C ASP A 811 16.29 24.66 -3.51
N ILE A 812 16.28 24.41 -2.21
CA ILE A 812 15.12 23.95 -1.42
C ILE A 812 14.58 25.07 -0.50
N SER A 813 15.03 26.32 -0.67
CA SER A 813 14.64 27.44 0.20
C SER A 813 13.18 27.93 -0.01
N ASP A 814 12.51 27.47 -1.07
CA ASP A 814 11.06 27.64 -1.27
C ASP A 814 10.48 26.50 -2.15
N PRO A 815 10.09 25.36 -1.56
CA PRO A 815 9.37 24.29 -2.28
C PRO A 815 7.93 24.69 -2.64
N SER A 816 7.48 25.90 -2.27
CA SER A 816 6.07 26.29 -2.23
C SER A 816 5.76 27.56 -3.02
N GLY A 817 6.34 27.75 -4.21
CA GLY A 817 6.18 28.93 -5.06
C GLY A 817 4.89 29.76 -4.80
N GLY A 818 4.99 30.73 -3.89
CA GLY A 818 3.96 31.68 -3.50
C GLY A 818 2.54 31.15 -3.25
N LEU A 819 2.30 30.47 -2.12
CA LEU A 819 0.97 30.49 -1.49
C LEU A 819 0.70 31.88 -0.90
N SER A 820 0.31 32.81 -1.76
CA SER A 820 -0.52 33.93 -1.33
C SER A 820 -1.89 33.35 -0.99
N LEU A 821 -2.13 33.00 0.28
CA LEU A 821 -3.46 32.84 0.85
C LEU A 821 -4.19 34.19 0.82
N ALA A 822 -4.68 34.54 -0.38
CA ALA A 822 -5.61 35.63 -0.55
C ALA A 822 -6.99 35.15 -0.12
N VAL A 823 -7.44 35.65 1.04
CA VAL A 823 -8.82 35.62 1.57
C VAL A 823 -9.88 35.87 0.51
#